data_AF-A0AB40CSY0-F1
#
_entry.id   AF-A0AB40CSY0-F1
#
_cell.length_a   1.000
_cell.length_b   1.000
_cell.length_c   1.000
_cell.angle_alpha   90.00
_cell.angle_beta   90.00
_cell.angle_gamma   90.00
#
_symmetry.space_group_name_H-M   'P 1'
#
loop_
_entity.id
_entity.type
_entity.pdbx_description
1 polymer ?
#
loop_
_entity_poly.entity_id
_entity_poly.type
_entity_poly.pdbx_seq_one_letter_code
_entity_poly.pdbx_strand_id
1 'polypeptide(L)'
;MYIGPRSGFRSVRAEKLVIEMDDIGKGLVEVVRQHRVTNLVMGAAADKHYSKKLKALRSKTAIRVKQEAHPTCMIWFVCKGNLIYTREGSGDGFGIAESPMSRPVNKAYQQLSSLPQGPGESVAWFANPTKELFGHRPSSGDLYSGGETFSASPCLSPTQISVTLSMERTEGGKIDPWETKSRRGSTNSQGSSSSTSDEVLCNPDSLLPFNEEDNEDGSLVLQSVPESDEDLQFFSASNELEDEVASAEVYDKLQRVLREAENSEREAYNERCRRRKAEVEVGHAVRLAKSSELLYAREVRRKIEIEEELDRIHLEFGTFKNQQDVICEELQKLNEQNSALELQVVDTDDIVKNIEGKLSVIQYSLHSLHENNKVLQGERDNVVRKVRELRRKNEQKLISDGAVNFPYFSCLELQEATRDFDVALKVGEDEFENVYKGWLRNAAVIIKILNPQGTEVLPDFLRELNVLCRLRHPNIVALLGACPEAFTLVYEFLPNGSLEDRLVSKRNTPFTWQARTRIATEICSALIFLHSSKPYPVVHGDLKPSNILLDANYVSKLSDTCISHLVGNYVTANSTINTRIYSHSHLKDTFTYMDPVFLATGELTPLSDVYSFGVILLHLLTGRRMLGIVREVQEALEKGFLHEIIDPSAGNWPFSHAKQLAQIGLKCCEMNLKNRPDLASEVWSSLNMMMKPSLMTVPSLSFLSDSEDIQIPSYFICPILQDVMKDPRIAADGFTYEAKALNGWFNSGHDTSPMTNLKLPHCNLIPNHALRLAIREWLQQQA
;
A
#
# COMPACT_ATOMS: atom_id res chain seq x y z
N MET A 1 -1.45 21.13 19.61
CA MET A 1 -2.69 21.94 19.62
C MET A 1 -3.81 21.09 20.19
N TYR A 2 -4.59 21.60 21.14
CA TYR A 2 -5.91 21.04 21.44
C TYR A 2 -6.91 21.56 20.39
N ILE A 3 -7.80 20.69 19.93
CA ILE A 3 -8.95 21.08 19.09
C ILE A 3 -10.20 20.70 19.88
N GLY A 4 -11.10 21.66 20.09
CA GLY A 4 -12.32 21.47 20.88
C GLY A 4 -13.31 20.50 20.22
N PRO A 5 -14.22 19.88 21.01
CA PRO A 5 -15.15 18.88 20.49
C PRO A 5 -16.18 19.49 19.54
N ARG A 6 -16.21 19.02 18.29
CA ARG A 6 -17.40 19.16 17.44
C ARG A 6 -18.42 18.09 17.86
N SER A 7 -19.66 18.52 18.11
CA SER A 7 -20.77 17.66 18.53
C SER A 7 -21.10 16.59 17.48
N GLY A 8 -21.05 15.32 17.87
CA GLY A 8 -21.50 14.20 17.02
C GLY A 8 -20.76 12.87 17.27
N PHE A 9 -19.53 12.90 17.76
CA PHE A 9 -18.74 11.67 18.00
C PHE A 9 -18.85 11.18 19.45
N ARG A 10 -18.92 9.86 19.63
CA ARG A 10 -18.81 9.20 20.95
C ARG A 10 -17.47 9.57 21.59
N SER A 11 -17.47 9.92 22.88
CA SER A 11 -16.24 10.20 23.63
C SER A 11 -15.39 8.93 23.77
N VAL A 12 -14.27 8.88 23.04
CA VAL A 12 -13.30 7.80 23.17
C VAL A 12 -12.50 8.00 24.45
N ARG A 13 -12.48 7.00 25.34
CA ARG A 13 -11.54 6.99 26.48
C ARG A 13 -10.14 6.75 25.93
N ALA A 14 -9.22 7.66 26.22
CA ALA A 14 -7.82 7.55 25.85
C ALA A 14 -6.95 7.51 27.11
N GLU A 15 -6.03 6.55 27.15
CA GLU A 15 -5.12 6.31 28.28
C GLU A 15 -3.68 6.29 27.74
N LYS A 16 -2.74 6.91 28.48
CA LYS A 16 -1.34 7.03 28.05
C LYS A 16 -0.50 5.94 28.73
N LEU A 17 -0.16 4.90 27.97
CA LEU A 17 0.83 3.90 28.36
C LEU A 17 2.26 4.46 28.16
N VAL A 18 3.17 4.15 29.09
CA VAL A 18 4.61 4.50 29.01
C VAL A 18 5.40 3.25 29.38
N ILE A 19 6.37 2.89 28.55
CA ILE A 19 7.17 1.67 28.64
C ILE A 19 8.63 2.01 28.32
N GLU A 20 9.54 1.38 29.05
CA GLU A 20 10.98 1.50 28.91
C GLU A 20 11.55 0.17 28.38
N MET A 21 12.26 0.22 27.25
CA MET A 21 12.74 -0.93 26.47
C MET A 21 13.92 -0.51 25.60
N ASP A 22 14.99 -1.32 25.52
CA ASP A 22 16.21 -1.02 24.75
C ASP A 22 15.98 -0.91 23.23
N ASP A 23 14.93 -1.57 22.71
CA ASP A 23 14.53 -1.54 21.30
C ASP A 23 13.03 -1.18 21.22
N ILE A 24 12.75 0.00 20.67
CA ILE A 24 11.39 0.54 20.50
C ILE A 24 10.52 -0.39 19.64
N GLY A 25 11.10 -1.08 18.65
CA GLY A 25 10.39 -2.03 17.79
C GLY A 25 10.00 -3.30 18.55
N LYS A 26 10.92 -3.88 19.33
CA LYS A 26 10.59 -5.00 20.23
C LYS A 26 9.54 -4.59 21.26
N GLY A 27 9.67 -3.41 21.86
CA GLY A 27 8.70 -2.87 22.80
C GLY A 27 7.30 -2.78 22.22
N LEU A 28 7.14 -2.21 21.02
CA LEU A 28 5.84 -2.10 20.34
C LEU A 28 5.23 -3.48 19.99
N VAL A 29 6.05 -4.44 19.56
CA VAL A 29 5.59 -5.83 19.32
C VAL A 29 5.07 -6.47 20.61
N GLU A 30 5.79 -6.29 21.71
CA GLU A 30 5.42 -6.83 23.02
C GLU A 30 4.16 -6.15 23.59
N VAL A 31 3.96 -4.84 23.37
CA VAL A 31 2.70 -4.14 23.71
C VAL A 31 1.51 -4.77 22.98
N VAL A 32 1.64 -4.98 21.66
CA VAL A 32 0.57 -5.59 20.84
C VAL A 32 0.21 -6.98 21.37
N ARG A 33 1.21 -7.76 21.80
CA ARG A 33 1.04 -9.09 22.38
C ARG A 33 0.39 -9.04 23.78
N GLN A 34 0.93 -8.26 24.71
CA GLN A 34 0.48 -8.18 26.10
C GLN A 34 -0.95 -7.60 26.21
N HIS A 35 -1.22 -6.48 25.54
CA HIS A 35 -2.51 -5.80 25.59
C HIS A 35 -3.51 -6.30 24.54
N ARG A 36 -3.17 -7.37 23.79
CA ARG A 36 -4.01 -7.98 22.73
C ARG A 36 -4.55 -6.94 21.74
N VAL A 37 -3.69 -6.02 21.29
CA VAL A 37 -4.07 -4.91 20.41
C VAL A 37 -4.49 -5.47 19.04
N THR A 38 -5.78 -5.37 18.70
CA THR A 38 -6.31 -5.81 17.40
C THR A 38 -6.14 -4.76 16.29
N ASN A 39 -5.93 -3.49 16.67
CA ASN A 39 -5.92 -2.33 15.76
C ASN A 39 -4.81 -1.36 16.18
N LEU A 40 -3.78 -1.17 15.33
CA LEU A 40 -2.64 -0.29 15.60
C LEU A 40 -2.48 0.77 14.51
N VAL A 41 -2.30 2.03 14.89
CA VAL A 41 -1.92 3.13 13.98
C VAL A 41 -0.55 3.64 14.38
N MET A 42 0.41 3.68 13.43
CA MET A 42 1.79 4.12 13.72
C MET A 42 2.46 4.86 12.56
N GLY A 43 3.60 5.52 12.84
CA GLY A 43 4.36 6.28 11.85
C GLY A 43 5.12 5.40 10.83
N ALA A 44 4.90 5.62 9.54
CA ALA A 44 5.57 4.90 8.45
C ALA A 44 7.06 5.29 8.27
N ALA A 45 7.41 6.52 8.63
CA ALA A 45 8.73 7.13 8.52
C ALA A 45 8.86 8.28 9.55
N ALA A 46 10.10 8.67 9.88
CA ALA A 46 10.38 9.91 10.59
C ALA A 46 10.20 11.12 9.65
N ASP A 47 9.80 12.29 10.17
CA ASP A 47 9.42 13.46 9.36
C ASP A 47 10.48 13.92 8.36
N LYS A 48 11.76 13.76 8.69
CA LYS A 48 12.92 14.07 7.84
C LYS A 48 13.08 13.17 6.60
N HIS A 49 12.27 12.13 6.47
CA HIS A 49 12.26 11.20 5.33
C HIS A 49 10.89 11.10 4.63
N TYR A 50 9.96 12.00 4.94
CA TYR A 50 8.67 12.06 4.25
C TYR A 50 8.79 12.71 2.86
N SER A 51 8.23 12.05 1.85
CA SER A 51 7.99 12.61 0.52
C SER A 51 6.53 12.41 0.14
N LYS A 52 5.94 13.36 -0.62
CA LYS A 52 4.59 13.21 -1.19
C LYS A 52 4.44 12.00 -2.13
N LYS A 53 5.54 11.34 -2.54
CA LYS A 53 5.56 10.11 -3.34
C LYS A 53 5.93 8.84 -2.55
N LEU A 54 5.91 8.87 -1.21
CA LEU A 54 6.29 7.73 -0.37
C LEU A 54 5.26 6.58 -0.48
N LYS A 55 5.59 5.52 -1.24
CA LYS A 55 4.77 4.30 -1.40
C LYS A 55 5.22 3.10 -0.55
N ALA A 56 6.20 3.27 0.34
CA ALA A 56 6.81 2.18 1.09
C ALA A 56 7.27 2.62 2.48
N LEU A 57 7.31 1.68 3.43
CA LEU A 57 7.84 1.90 4.77
C LEU A 57 9.35 2.21 4.72
N ARG A 58 9.80 3.18 5.52
CA ARG A 58 11.23 3.56 5.61
C ARG A 58 11.76 3.59 7.05
N SER A 59 10.89 3.60 8.06
CA SER A 59 11.32 3.42 9.46
C SER A 59 11.69 1.95 9.72
N LYS A 60 12.90 1.69 10.25
CA LYS A 60 13.32 0.36 10.70
C LYS A 60 12.34 -0.22 11.72
N THR A 61 11.85 0.61 12.65
CA THR A 61 10.82 0.27 13.64
C THR A 61 9.50 -0.14 12.98
N ALA A 62 9.05 0.58 11.95
CA ALA A 62 7.81 0.27 11.24
C ALA A 62 7.90 -1.05 10.44
N ILE A 63 9.06 -1.31 9.83
CA ILE A 63 9.34 -2.57 9.13
C ILE A 63 9.34 -3.74 10.12
N ARG A 64 10.04 -3.59 11.26
CA ARG A 64 10.06 -4.59 12.34
C ARG A 64 8.66 -4.89 12.87
N VAL A 65 7.88 -3.86 13.23
CA VAL A 65 6.50 -4.04 13.74
C VAL A 65 5.57 -4.66 12.68
N LYS A 66 5.73 -4.35 11.38
CA LYS A 66 5.00 -5.05 10.31
C LYS A 66 5.27 -6.56 10.31
N GLN A 67 6.53 -6.96 10.51
CA GLN A 67 6.98 -8.35 10.42
C GLN A 67 6.70 -9.15 11.69
N GLU A 68 6.94 -8.57 12.87
CA GLU A 68 6.97 -9.30 14.16
C GLU A 68 5.69 -9.14 15.01
N ALA A 69 4.83 -8.14 14.75
CA ALA A 69 3.61 -7.96 15.55
C ALA A 69 2.57 -9.07 15.29
N HIS A 70 1.81 -9.43 16.33
CA HIS A 70 0.87 -10.57 16.32
C HIS A 70 -0.03 -10.61 15.06
N PRO A 71 -0.21 -11.76 14.37
CA PRO A 71 -0.88 -11.83 13.07
C PRO A 71 -2.31 -11.26 13.03
N THR A 72 -3.06 -11.36 14.13
CA THR A 72 -4.43 -10.83 14.23
C THR A 72 -4.52 -9.30 14.38
N CYS A 73 -3.40 -8.60 14.55
CA CYS A 73 -3.37 -7.14 14.63
C CYS A 73 -3.39 -6.50 13.24
N MET A 74 -4.43 -5.73 12.93
CA MET A 74 -4.47 -4.86 11.75
C MET A 74 -3.65 -3.60 12.03
N ILE A 75 -2.78 -3.20 11.10
CA ILE A 75 -1.81 -2.10 11.30
C ILE A 75 -1.88 -1.09 10.15
N TRP A 76 -2.19 0.17 10.47
CA TRP A 76 -2.13 1.30 9.54
C TRP A 76 -0.85 2.11 9.75
N PHE A 77 -0.07 2.25 8.69
CA PHE A 77 1.16 3.03 8.69
C PHE A 77 0.91 4.39 8.03
N VAL A 78 0.93 5.46 8.82
CA VAL A 78 0.59 6.83 8.41
C VAL A 78 1.81 7.75 8.41
N CYS A 79 1.80 8.82 7.60
CA CYS A 79 2.77 9.89 7.69
C CYS A 79 2.17 11.22 7.18
N LYS A 80 2.29 12.30 7.98
CA LYS A 80 1.70 13.63 7.73
C LYS A 80 0.23 13.59 7.31
N GLY A 81 -0.58 12.74 7.95
CA GLY A 81 -2.01 12.55 7.69
C GLY A 81 -2.36 11.55 6.59
N ASN A 82 -1.41 11.17 5.74
CA ASN A 82 -1.65 10.21 4.66
C ASN A 82 -1.41 8.77 5.12
N LEU A 83 -2.27 7.84 4.69
CA LEU A 83 -2.02 6.40 4.78
C LEU A 83 -0.96 5.99 3.75
N ILE A 84 0.07 5.27 4.18
CA ILE A 84 1.21 4.85 3.35
C ILE A 84 1.15 3.34 3.05
N TYR A 85 0.73 2.54 4.03
CA TYR A 85 0.59 1.09 3.91
C TYR A 85 -0.36 0.55 4.99
N THR A 86 -1.07 -0.54 4.68
CA THR A 86 -1.88 -1.30 5.65
C THR A 86 -1.35 -2.73 5.70
N ARG A 87 -1.16 -3.28 6.90
CA ARG A 87 -1.03 -4.72 7.12
C ARG A 87 -2.37 -5.22 7.62
N GLU A 88 -3.03 -6.07 6.84
CA GLU A 88 -4.25 -6.75 7.24
C GLU A 88 -3.96 -7.76 8.37
N GLY A 89 -4.93 -7.94 9.26
CA GLY A 89 -4.86 -8.96 10.30
C GLY A 89 -5.43 -10.28 9.77
N SER A 90 -4.80 -11.41 10.07
CA SER A 90 -5.30 -12.74 9.70
C SER A 90 -6.60 -13.05 10.46
N GLY A 91 -7.74 -12.94 9.77
CA GLY A 91 -9.08 -13.01 10.35
C GLY A 91 -9.63 -14.42 10.56
N ASP A 92 -8.91 -15.27 11.31
CA ASP A 92 -9.42 -16.55 11.81
C ASP A 92 -9.78 -16.49 13.30
N GLY A 93 -10.78 -17.28 13.69
CA GLY A 93 -11.55 -17.07 14.92
C GLY A 93 -10.91 -17.54 16.23
N PHE A 94 -11.50 -17.09 17.35
CA PHE A 94 -11.20 -17.61 18.70
C PHE A 94 -11.50 -19.11 18.79
N GLY A 95 -10.48 -19.93 19.02
CA GLY A 95 -10.58 -21.40 19.03
C GLY A 95 -10.13 -22.06 20.34
N ILE A 96 -10.93 -21.91 21.41
CA ILE A 96 -10.94 -22.75 22.63
C ILE A 96 -9.66 -22.66 23.51
N ALA A 97 -9.81 -22.97 24.81
CA ALA A 97 -8.75 -22.84 25.81
C ALA A 97 -7.77 -24.03 25.83
N GLU A 98 -6.49 -23.74 26.09
CA GLU A 98 -5.50 -24.77 26.44
C GLU A 98 -5.74 -25.32 27.85
N SER A 99 -5.49 -26.61 28.04
CA SER A 99 -5.07 -27.21 29.31
C SER A 99 -4.23 -28.47 29.05
N PRO A 100 -3.30 -28.87 29.95
CA PRO A 100 -2.06 -29.52 29.52
C PRO A 100 -1.93 -31.02 29.87
N MET A 101 -0.83 -31.61 29.39
CA MET A 101 -0.37 -33.01 29.57
C MET A 101 -1.11 -34.03 28.67
N SER A 102 -0.45 -35.00 28.03
CA SER A 102 0.69 -35.82 28.51
C SER A 102 1.82 -36.06 27.49
N ARG A 103 2.84 -36.86 27.89
CA ARG A 103 4.10 -37.14 27.16
C ARG A 103 4.04 -38.39 26.23
N PRO A 104 5.03 -38.58 25.33
CA PRO A 104 4.91 -39.47 24.15
C PRO A 104 5.47 -40.89 24.32
N VAL A 105 5.14 -41.79 23.38
CA VAL A 105 5.78 -43.12 23.20
C VAL A 105 6.13 -43.36 21.71
N ASN A 106 7.16 -44.19 21.50
CA ASN A 106 7.96 -44.39 20.29
C ASN A 106 7.43 -45.48 19.31
N LYS A 107 7.88 -45.34 18.04
CA LYS A 107 8.38 -46.40 17.11
C LYS A 107 7.47 -47.55 16.55
N ALA A 108 7.15 -47.40 15.25
CA ALA A 108 7.79 -48.09 14.11
C ALA A 108 7.36 -49.51 13.61
N TYR A 109 7.82 -49.79 12.37
CA TYR A 109 7.90 -51.06 11.60
C TYR A 109 6.66 -51.70 10.91
N GLN A 110 6.50 -51.32 9.63
CA GLN A 110 6.54 -52.18 8.41
C GLN A 110 5.76 -53.52 8.27
N GLN A 111 5.13 -53.63 7.08
CA GLN A 111 5.23 -54.70 6.05
C GLN A 111 4.11 -55.75 5.81
N LEU A 112 3.88 -55.99 4.50
CA LEU A 112 3.22 -57.14 3.82
C LEU A 112 1.71 -57.34 4.06
N SER A 113 0.86 -57.79 3.12
CA SER A 113 0.88 -57.99 1.63
C SER A 113 -0.60 -58.02 1.13
N SER A 114 -1.06 -58.33 -0.11
CA SER A 114 -0.58 -59.10 -1.28
C SER A 114 -1.30 -58.64 -2.60
N LEU A 115 -1.32 -59.48 -3.66
CA LEU A 115 -2.08 -59.34 -4.93
C LEU A 115 -2.83 -60.67 -5.24
N PRO A 116 -3.90 -60.74 -6.09
CA PRO A 116 -3.81 -60.76 -7.58
C PRO A 116 -4.90 -59.90 -8.31
N GLN A 117 -4.78 -59.41 -9.56
CA GLN A 117 -4.65 -60.04 -10.90
C GLN A 117 -5.80 -61.00 -11.29
N GLY A 118 -6.41 -60.96 -12.48
CA GLY A 118 -6.29 -60.15 -13.72
C GLY A 118 -7.45 -60.54 -14.68
N PRO A 119 -7.38 -60.47 -16.03
CA PRO A 119 -6.54 -59.70 -16.97
C PRO A 119 -7.40 -58.56 -17.65
N GLY A 120 -7.16 -57.97 -18.83
CA GLY A 120 -5.98 -57.90 -19.72
C GLY A 120 -6.16 -58.49 -21.14
N GLU A 121 -6.43 -57.67 -22.17
CA GLU A 121 -6.33 -58.05 -23.61
C GLU A 121 -5.83 -56.87 -24.50
N SER A 122 -5.37 -57.14 -25.73
CA SER A 122 -4.67 -56.20 -26.64
C SER A 122 -5.31 -56.18 -28.05
N VAL A 123 -4.88 -55.41 -29.07
CA VAL A 123 -3.71 -55.63 -29.96
C VAL A 123 -3.44 -54.37 -30.82
N ALA A 124 -2.23 -54.24 -31.41
CA ALA A 124 -1.80 -53.17 -32.34
C ALA A 124 -2.47 -53.29 -33.76
N TRP A 125 -2.07 -52.65 -34.88
CA TRP A 125 -0.79 -52.20 -35.47
C TRP A 125 -1.06 -50.89 -36.30
N PHE A 126 -0.17 -50.23 -37.07
CA PHE A 126 1.19 -50.44 -37.60
C PHE A 126 1.97 -49.09 -37.52
N ALA A 127 3.21 -49.06 -37.04
CA ALA A 127 4.49 -49.09 -37.80
C ALA A 127 5.03 -47.72 -38.32
N ASN A 128 6.27 -47.43 -37.91
CA ASN A 128 7.11 -46.30 -38.28
C ASN A 128 8.26 -46.82 -39.18
N PRO A 129 8.94 -46.01 -40.01
CA PRO A 129 10.27 -45.51 -39.60
C PRO A 129 10.60 -44.11 -40.18
N THR A 130 11.72 -43.41 -39.88
CA THR A 130 13.02 -43.82 -39.32
C THR A 130 13.72 -42.61 -38.64
N LYS A 131 14.31 -42.83 -37.45
CA LYS A 131 15.72 -42.57 -37.04
C LYS A 131 16.43 -41.24 -37.46
N GLU A 132 17.35 -40.63 -36.69
CA GLU A 132 17.98 -40.87 -35.36
C GLU A 132 18.64 -39.52 -34.91
N LEU A 133 19.37 -39.30 -33.81
CA LEU A 133 20.09 -40.13 -32.82
C LEU A 133 20.23 -39.29 -31.50
N PHE A 134 20.07 -39.92 -30.31
CA PHE A 134 20.54 -39.58 -28.92
C PHE A 134 21.02 -38.13 -28.58
N GLY A 135 20.71 -37.49 -27.43
CA GLY A 135 19.97 -37.87 -26.22
C GLY A 135 20.85 -38.22 -25.01
N HIS A 136 20.86 -37.41 -23.93
CA HIS A 136 21.22 -37.83 -22.55
C HIS A 136 20.78 -36.83 -21.43
N ARG A 137 20.16 -37.36 -20.36
CA ARG A 137 20.12 -36.85 -18.96
C ARG A 137 21.23 -37.59 -18.16
N PRO A 138 21.53 -37.35 -16.85
CA PRO A 138 20.80 -36.66 -15.73
C PRO A 138 21.72 -35.62 -15.00
N SER A 139 21.54 -35.04 -13.78
CA SER A 139 20.49 -34.72 -12.79
C SER A 139 21.21 -34.14 -11.52
N SER A 140 20.52 -33.25 -10.78
CA SER A 140 20.55 -33.05 -9.30
C SER A 140 21.83 -32.69 -8.51
N GLY A 141 21.71 -31.58 -7.76
CA GLY A 141 22.38 -31.31 -6.48
C GLY A 141 23.26 -30.04 -6.46
N ASP A 142 23.28 -29.19 -5.42
CA ASP A 142 22.31 -28.92 -4.35
C ASP A 142 22.72 -27.62 -3.58
N LEU A 143 21.82 -27.06 -2.76
CA LEU A 143 22.09 -26.18 -1.58
C LEU A 143 22.60 -24.70 -1.67
N TYR A 144 22.17 -23.95 -0.64
CA TYR A 144 22.69 -22.74 0.05
C TYR A 144 22.92 -21.35 -0.63
N SER A 145 21.88 -20.50 -0.48
CA SER A 145 21.86 -19.19 0.24
C SER A 145 23.05 -18.20 0.25
N GLY A 146 22.71 -16.91 0.04
CA GLY A 146 23.52 -15.72 0.38
C GLY A 146 24.12 -15.04 -0.85
N GLY A 147 24.20 -13.71 -0.95
CA GLY A 147 23.68 -12.65 -0.08
C GLY A 147 24.23 -11.29 -0.53
N GLU A 148 23.56 -10.18 -0.17
CA GLU A 148 24.08 -8.79 -0.27
C GLU A 148 24.32 -8.25 -1.73
N THR A 149 24.37 -6.95 -2.05
CA THR A 149 24.20 -5.71 -1.25
C THR A 149 23.63 -4.52 -2.07
N PHE A 150 23.35 -3.42 -1.36
CA PHE A 150 23.26 -2.01 -1.77
C PHE A 150 22.85 -1.57 -3.19
N SER A 151 21.78 -0.78 -3.24
CA SER A 151 21.59 0.27 -4.25
C SER A 151 22.26 1.58 -3.83
N ALA A 152 23.09 2.16 -4.71
CA ALA A 152 23.47 3.57 -4.61
C ALA A 152 22.31 4.48 -5.09
N SER A 153 22.37 5.78 -4.79
CA SER A 153 21.42 6.78 -5.31
C SER A 153 22.12 8.13 -5.49
N PRO A 154 21.77 8.92 -6.54
CA PRO A 154 22.60 10.04 -6.99
C PRO A 154 22.25 11.39 -6.34
N CYS A 155 23.26 12.25 -6.28
CA CYS A 155 23.22 13.71 -6.11
C CYS A 155 24.46 14.26 -6.85
N LEU A 156 24.52 15.48 -7.40
CA LEU A 156 23.53 16.52 -7.72
C LEU A 156 24.18 17.41 -8.81
N SER A 157 23.43 17.96 -9.78
CA SER A 157 24.00 18.87 -10.79
C SER A 157 23.98 20.34 -10.32
N PRO A 158 25.03 21.15 -10.63
CA PRO A 158 25.10 22.56 -10.26
C PRO A 158 24.46 23.51 -11.29
N THR A 159 24.11 24.71 -10.83
CA THR A 159 23.58 25.84 -11.64
C THR A 159 24.64 26.51 -12.52
N GLN A 160 24.22 27.01 -13.70
CA GLN A 160 25.03 27.89 -14.55
C GLN A 160 24.58 29.36 -14.47
N ILE A 161 25.49 30.25 -14.05
CA ILE A 161 25.61 31.68 -14.41
C ILE A 161 27.11 32.01 -14.24
N SER A 162 27.84 32.71 -15.12
CA SER A 162 27.77 32.93 -16.57
C SER A 162 29.13 33.52 -17.02
N VAL A 163 29.37 33.63 -18.33
CA VAL A 163 30.12 34.71 -19.05
C VAL A 163 30.57 34.17 -20.41
N THR A 164 30.38 34.97 -21.45
CA THR A 164 30.77 34.69 -22.83
C THR A 164 32.22 35.10 -23.10
N LEU A 165 32.96 34.29 -23.86
CA LEU A 165 33.90 34.80 -24.87
C LEU A 165 34.11 33.75 -25.98
N SER A 166 34.24 34.24 -27.21
CA SER A 166 34.38 33.41 -28.43
C SER A 166 35.83 33.07 -28.71
N MET A 167 36.09 31.98 -29.43
CA MET A 167 37.00 31.98 -30.60
C MET A 167 36.80 30.74 -31.49
N GLU A 168 37.34 30.81 -32.70
CA GLU A 168 36.97 29.95 -33.84
C GLU A 168 37.68 28.58 -33.87
N ARG A 169 37.11 27.64 -34.63
CA ARG A 169 37.87 26.49 -35.15
C ARG A 169 38.60 26.87 -36.43
N THR A 170 39.86 26.50 -36.54
CA THR A 170 40.55 26.31 -37.82
C THR A 170 41.12 24.90 -37.88
N GLU A 171 40.59 24.08 -38.79
CA GLU A 171 41.20 22.79 -39.16
C GLU A 171 42.34 23.06 -40.16
N GLY A 172 43.54 22.49 -39.95
CA GLY A 172 44.78 23.04 -40.53
C GLY A 172 45.87 22.09 -41.04
N GLY A 173 45.77 20.78 -40.82
CA GLY A 173 46.43 19.73 -41.62
C GLY A 173 47.97 19.50 -41.59
N LYS A 174 48.31 18.20 -41.68
CA LYS A 174 49.34 17.58 -42.57
C LYS A 174 50.83 17.52 -42.14
N ILE A 175 51.49 16.46 -42.63
CA ILE A 175 52.95 16.18 -42.75
C ILE A 175 53.62 15.58 -41.47
N ASP A 176 53.86 14.26 -41.31
CA ASP A 176 54.75 13.28 -42.01
C ASP A 176 56.28 13.60 -41.93
N PRO A 177 57.22 12.61 -41.92
CA PRO A 177 57.45 11.56 -40.90
C PRO A 177 58.98 11.30 -40.57
N TRP A 178 59.32 10.20 -39.86
CA TRP A 178 60.71 9.68 -39.54
C TRP A 178 61.54 10.55 -38.54
N GLU A 179 62.56 10.10 -37.78
CA GLU A 179 63.17 8.77 -37.53
C GLU A 179 63.91 8.62 -36.14
N THR A 180 64.29 7.37 -35.82
CA THR A 180 65.38 6.82 -34.96
C THR A 180 65.99 7.51 -33.70
N LYS A 181 65.96 6.74 -32.59
CA LYS A 181 67.05 6.41 -31.62
C LYS A 181 67.99 7.51 -31.07
N SER A 182 68.03 7.69 -29.73
CA SER A 182 68.99 7.02 -28.81
C SER A 182 68.92 7.56 -27.35
N ARG A 183 69.76 7.05 -26.44
CA ARG A 183 69.80 7.31 -24.98
C ARG A 183 70.90 8.28 -24.53
N ARG A 184 70.74 8.78 -23.28
CA ARG A 184 71.62 9.61 -22.41
C ARG A 184 71.45 11.13 -22.62
N GLY A 185 71.48 11.97 -21.57
CA GLY A 185 71.63 11.68 -20.13
C GLY A 185 71.33 12.90 -19.24
N SER A 186 71.37 12.73 -17.92
CA SER A 186 71.01 13.75 -16.91
C SER A 186 71.96 14.96 -16.89
N THR A 187 71.44 16.16 -16.55
CA THR A 187 71.58 16.78 -15.19
C THR A 187 70.98 18.19 -15.11
N ASN A 188 70.19 18.46 -14.06
CA ASN A 188 69.92 19.76 -13.40
C ASN A 188 69.27 20.89 -14.28
N SER A 189 68.69 21.99 -13.75
CA SER A 189 68.69 22.57 -12.38
C SER A 189 67.46 23.46 -12.10
N GLN A 190 67.13 23.68 -10.81
CA GLN A 190 66.30 24.79 -10.24
C GLN A 190 64.79 24.85 -10.61
N GLY A 191 63.85 25.29 -9.76
CA GLY A 191 63.89 25.51 -8.30
C GLY A 191 63.12 26.75 -7.79
N SER A 192 62.09 26.60 -6.93
CA SER A 192 61.48 27.71 -6.14
C SER A 192 60.67 27.28 -4.90
N SER A 193 60.95 27.96 -3.79
CA SER A 193 60.20 28.31 -2.57
C SER A 193 58.70 28.70 -2.69
N SER A 194 57.83 28.87 -1.65
CA SER A 194 57.81 28.52 -0.19
C SER A 194 56.57 29.14 0.54
N SER A 195 56.01 28.51 1.60
CA SER A 195 55.22 29.13 2.74
C SER A 195 54.84 28.01 3.75
N THR A 196 55.03 28.06 5.09
CA THR A 196 54.35 28.81 6.20
C THR A 196 52.86 28.46 6.38
N SER A 197 52.26 28.32 7.57
CA SER A 197 52.61 28.77 8.96
C SER A 197 52.31 27.64 10.02
N ASP A 198 52.21 27.78 11.36
CA ASP A 198 51.96 28.87 12.34
C ASP A 198 52.63 28.61 13.73
N GLU A 199 52.57 29.59 14.65
CA GLU A 199 53.15 29.59 16.01
C GLU A 199 52.19 29.15 17.14
N VAL A 200 52.69 28.98 18.38
CA VAL A 200 52.33 29.80 19.58
C VAL A 200 53.03 29.33 20.87
N LEU A 201 53.75 30.28 21.51
CA LEU A 201 54.11 30.53 22.94
C LEU A 201 53.80 29.45 24.03
N CYS A 202 54.63 29.24 25.07
CA CYS A 202 55.15 30.25 26.03
C CYS A 202 56.57 29.99 26.63
N ASN A 203 57.08 31.03 27.30
CA ASN A 203 58.41 31.31 27.90
C ASN A 203 58.36 31.30 29.46
N PRO A 204 59.43 31.63 30.25
CA PRO A 204 60.91 31.50 30.10
C PRO A 204 61.62 31.03 31.43
N ASP A 205 62.86 31.48 31.67
CA ASP A 205 63.68 31.52 32.93
C ASP A 205 64.43 30.25 33.40
N SER A 206 65.69 30.31 33.92
CA SER A 206 66.74 31.36 33.85
C SER A 206 68.12 30.85 34.40
N LEU A 207 69.17 31.70 34.34
CA LEU A 207 70.48 31.68 35.08
C LEU A 207 71.72 30.91 34.53
N LEU A 208 72.83 31.67 34.41
CA LEU A 208 74.24 31.30 34.68
C LEU A 208 74.61 31.83 36.10
N PRO A 209 75.64 31.30 36.81
CA PRO A 209 77.06 31.72 36.67
C PRO A 209 78.05 30.52 36.57
N PHE A 210 79.34 30.59 36.17
CA PHE A 210 80.49 31.51 36.33
C PHE A 210 81.48 31.13 37.49
N ASN A 211 82.76 31.54 37.32
CA ASN A 211 83.98 31.37 38.15
C ASN A 211 84.83 30.10 37.83
N GLU A 212 86.13 30.17 37.45
CA GLU A 212 87.36 30.85 37.98
C GLU A 212 88.12 29.98 39.02
N GLU A 213 89.45 30.04 39.19
CA GLU A 213 90.51 30.84 38.51
C GLU A 213 91.08 30.14 37.21
N ASP A 214 92.36 30.06 36.77
CA ASP A 214 93.72 30.44 37.27
C ASP A 214 94.76 30.64 36.10
N ASN A 215 96.06 30.75 36.41
CA ASN A 215 97.21 31.32 35.66
C ASN A 215 98.33 30.27 35.34
N GLU A 216 99.54 30.49 34.76
CA GLU A 216 100.35 31.49 33.98
C GLU A 216 101.60 30.69 33.46
N ASP A 217 102.53 31.08 32.55
CA ASP A 217 102.66 32.06 31.45
C ASP A 217 103.79 31.56 30.49
N GLY A 218 103.81 32.06 29.23
CA GLY A 218 105.05 32.41 28.53
C GLY A 218 105.97 31.31 27.95
N SER A 219 107.01 31.64 27.16
CA SER A 219 107.23 32.83 26.32
C SER A 219 108.35 32.57 25.28
N LEU A 220 108.45 33.46 24.28
CA LEU A 220 109.57 33.81 23.34
C LEU A 220 110.83 32.89 23.25
N VAL A 221 111.29 32.36 22.10
CA VAL A 221 111.75 32.98 20.82
C VAL A 221 113.27 33.37 20.78
N LEU A 222 113.95 32.94 19.69
CA LEU A 222 115.23 33.43 19.09
C LEU A 222 116.65 32.99 19.58
N GLN A 223 117.45 32.59 18.57
CA GLN A 223 118.87 32.91 18.25
C GLN A 223 120.14 32.41 19.01
N SER A 224 121.03 31.78 18.21
CA SER A 224 122.50 31.94 18.05
C SER A 224 123.54 31.92 19.19
N VAL A 225 124.71 31.35 18.85
CA VAL A 225 126.02 31.36 19.56
C VAL A 225 126.62 32.78 19.69
N PRO A 226 127.57 33.02 20.63
CA PRO A 226 128.99 33.06 20.22
C PRO A 226 130.00 32.43 21.24
N GLU A 227 131.29 32.46 20.87
CA GLU A 227 132.46 31.90 21.57
C GLU A 227 133.13 32.90 22.54
N SER A 228 133.97 32.43 23.48
CA SER A 228 135.23 33.11 23.91
C SER A 228 136.15 32.16 24.70
N ASP A 229 137.48 32.33 24.56
CA ASP A 229 138.54 31.64 25.32
C ASP A 229 139.13 32.50 26.46
N GLU A 230 139.76 31.87 27.47
CA GLU A 230 140.91 32.43 28.22
C GLU A 230 141.90 31.31 28.68
N ASP A 231 142.77 30.90 27.74
CA ASP A 231 144.25 30.97 27.74
C ASP A 231 145.13 30.80 29.04
N LEU A 232 146.44 30.60 28.80
CA LEU A 232 147.63 30.75 29.69
C LEU A 232 148.00 29.62 30.69
N GLN A 233 149.29 29.34 30.97
CA GLN A 233 150.51 29.30 30.13
C GLN A 233 151.69 28.58 30.87
N PHE A 234 152.60 27.96 30.10
CA PHE A 234 154.07 27.77 30.30
C PHE A 234 154.71 27.41 31.67
N PHE A 235 155.76 26.56 31.63
CA PHE A 235 157.16 27.02 31.76
C PHE A 235 158.17 26.00 31.21
N SER A 236 159.41 26.43 30.95
CA SER A 236 160.51 25.66 30.34
C SER A 236 161.88 26.11 30.92
N ALA A 237 163.00 25.78 30.24
CA ALA A 237 164.42 26.07 30.58
C ALA A 237 165.07 25.17 31.67
N SER A 238 166.38 24.88 31.65
CA SER A 238 167.41 25.03 30.58
C SER A 238 168.65 24.15 30.85
N ASN A 239 169.58 24.11 29.89
CA ASN A 239 170.92 23.49 29.96
C ASN A 239 171.74 23.91 31.19
N GLU A 240 172.75 23.10 31.60
CA GLU A 240 174.18 23.42 31.33
C GLU A 240 175.21 22.34 31.77
N LEU A 241 176.38 22.41 31.11
CA LEU A 241 177.75 22.00 31.49
C LEU A 241 178.14 20.52 31.80
N GLU A 242 179.02 20.03 30.90
CA GLU A 242 180.34 19.39 31.12
C GLU A 242 180.55 18.02 31.84
N ASP A 243 181.44 17.25 31.19
CA ASP A 243 182.31 16.13 31.58
C ASP A 243 181.80 14.76 32.14
N GLU A 244 182.16 13.75 31.34
CA GLU A 244 182.57 12.36 31.64
C GLU A 244 181.66 11.37 32.42
N VAL A 245 181.02 10.50 31.62
CA VAL A 245 180.94 9.04 31.81
C VAL A 245 179.96 8.45 32.87
N ALA A 246 178.82 8.00 32.34
CA ALA A 246 178.05 6.79 32.71
C ALA A 246 177.24 6.73 34.03
N SER A 247 175.94 7.09 33.95
CA SER A 247 174.82 6.20 34.36
C SER A 247 173.48 6.77 33.89
N ALA A 248 172.62 5.98 33.22
CA ALA A 248 171.42 6.50 32.52
C ALA A 248 170.10 5.76 32.82
N GLU A 249 170.09 4.72 33.65
CA GLU A 249 169.01 3.69 33.60
C GLU A 249 167.91 3.84 34.68
N VAL A 250 168.18 4.54 35.79
CA VAL A 250 167.27 4.54 36.96
C VAL A 250 166.15 5.58 36.85
N TYR A 251 166.46 6.81 36.43
CA TYR A 251 165.52 7.94 36.49
C TYR A 251 164.34 7.81 35.51
N ASP A 252 164.61 7.33 34.28
CA ASP A 252 163.59 7.14 33.25
C ASP A 252 162.53 6.10 33.64
N LYS A 253 162.88 5.13 34.49
CA LYS A 253 162.00 4.04 34.92
C LYS A 253 160.89 4.53 35.86
N LEU A 254 161.18 5.52 36.73
CA LEU A 254 160.20 6.09 37.66
C LEU A 254 159.20 7.02 36.95
N GLN A 255 159.68 7.87 36.04
CA GLN A 255 158.80 8.73 35.25
C GLN A 255 157.81 7.94 34.37
N ARG A 256 158.18 6.73 33.95
CA ARG A 256 157.32 5.86 33.13
C ARG A 256 156.08 5.40 33.90
N VAL A 257 156.27 4.84 35.10
CA VAL A 257 155.19 4.28 35.93
C VAL A 257 154.17 5.34 36.35
N LEU A 258 154.61 6.57 36.66
CA LEU A 258 153.70 7.67 37.00
C LEU A 258 152.84 8.10 35.80
N ARG A 259 153.43 8.19 34.60
CA ARG A 259 152.68 8.48 33.36
C ARG A 259 151.71 7.35 32.98
N GLU A 260 152.08 6.09 33.24
CA GLU A 260 151.21 4.93 33.05
C GLU A 260 150.02 4.94 34.02
N ALA A 261 150.24 5.26 35.30
CA ALA A 261 149.17 5.35 36.31
C ALA A 261 148.18 6.49 36.00
N GLU A 262 148.68 7.70 35.71
CA GLU A 262 147.84 8.87 35.41
C GLU A 262 147.00 8.66 34.12
N ASN A 263 147.58 8.02 33.11
CA ASN A 263 146.83 7.60 31.92
C ASN A 263 145.79 6.53 32.24
N SER A 264 146.09 5.57 33.13
CA SER A 264 145.13 4.54 33.53
C SER A 264 143.92 5.12 34.29
N GLU A 265 144.13 6.09 35.19
CA GLU A 265 143.03 6.79 35.86
C GLU A 265 142.19 7.61 34.86
N ARG A 266 142.84 8.31 33.93
CA ARG A 266 142.20 9.05 32.84
C ARG A 266 141.37 8.14 31.93
N GLU A 267 141.88 6.97 31.59
CA GLU A 267 141.16 5.93 30.83
C GLU A 267 139.97 5.37 31.62
N ALA A 268 140.15 5.05 32.90
CA ALA A 268 139.09 4.54 33.77
C ALA A 268 137.96 5.56 33.98
N TYR A 269 138.29 6.84 34.13
CA TYR A 269 137.32 7.94 34.18
C TYR A 269 136.55 8.06 32.86
N ASN A 270 137.27 8.11 31.73
CA ASN A 270 136.66 8.16 30.40
C ASN A 270 135.74 6.96 30.13
N GLU A 271 136.14 5.76 30.52
CA GLU A 271 135.33 4.54 30.42
C GLU A 271 134.09 4.59 31.33
N ARG A 272 134.21 5.12 32.56
CA ARG A 272 133.06 5.36 33.45
C ARG A 272 132.08 6.38 32.84
N CYS A 273 132.58 7.42 32.18
CA CYS A 273 131.75 8.38 31.45
C CYS A 273 131.07 7.76 30.22
N ARG A 274 131.77 6.91 29.44
CA ARG A 274 131.15 6.11 28.36
C ARG A 274 130.01 5.24 28.88
N ARG A 275 130.24 4.49 29.96
CA ARG A 275 129.24 3.60 30.57
C ARG A 275 128.03 4.39 31.06
N ARG A 276 128.23 5.49 31.81
CA ARG A 276 127.11 6.31 32.28
C ARG A 276 126.33 6.98 31.14
N LYS A 277 126.99 7.33 30.03
CA LYS A 277 126.31 7.79 28.81
C LYS A 277 125.46 6.67 28.19
N ALA A 278 126.03 5.48 28.02
CA ALA A 278 125.31 4.31 27.51
C ALA A 278 124.13 3.88 28.41
N GLU A 279 124.27 3.96 29.74
CA GLU A 279 123.19 3.71 30.70
C GLU A 279 122.02 4.69 30.53
N VAL A 280 122.30 5.98 30.29
CA VAL A 280 121.27 6.99 30.01
C VAL A 280 120.62 6.76 28.64
N GLU A 281 121.39 6.41 27.62
CA GLU A 281 120.89 6.09 26.28
C GLU A 281 120.01 4.83 26.27
N VAL A 282 120.41 3.75 26.97
CA VAL A 282 119.59 2.56 27.19
C VAL A 282 118.34 2.90 28.01
N GLY A 283 118.46 3.69 29.07
CA GLY A 283 117.31 4.16 29.85
C GLY A 283 116.32 4.99 29.04
N HIS A 284 116.80 5.77 28.06
CA HIS A 284 115.97 6.49 27.10
C HIS A 284 115.30 5.55 26.09
N ALA A 285 116.05 4.60 25.50
CA ALA A 285 115.53 3.60 24.59
C ALA A 285 114.44 2.70 25.22
N VAL A 286 114.61 2.30 26.49
CA VAL A 286 113.59 1.52 27.23
C VAL A 286 112.33 2.33 27.51
N ARG A 287 112.44 3.65 27.77
CA ARG A 287 111.26 4.53 27.89
C ARG A 287 110.53 4.70 26.56
N LEU A 288 111.27 4.88 25.47
CA LEU A 288 110.72 4.91 24.11
C LEU A 288 109.98 3.61 23.77
N ALA A 289 110.61 2.45 23.99
CA ALA A 289 110.00 1.13 23.76
C ALA A 289 108.70 0.93 24.55
N LYS A 290 108.66 1.28 25.84
CA LYS A 290 107.43 1.20 26.64
C LYS A 290 106.35 2.18 26.15
N SER A 291 106.74 3.35 25.65
CA SER A 291 105.79 4.31 25.09
C SER A 291 105.17 3.82 23.77
N SER A 292 105.95 3.18 22.89
CA SER A 292 105.44 2.60 21.64
C SER A 292 104.63 1.32 21.88
N GLU A 293 104.99 0.51 22.87
CA GLU A 293 104.20 -0.64 23.35
C GLU A 293 102.81 -0.20 23.86
N LEU A 294 102.74 0.84 24.69
CA LEU A 294 101.47 1.39 25.19
C LEU A 294 100.60 2.00 24.07
N LEU A 295 101.22 2.64 23.07
CA LEU A 295 100.52 3.16 21.89
C LEU A 295 99.99 2.02 21.01
N TYR A 296 100.81 1.00 20.75
CA TYR A 296 100.40 -0.19 19.99
C TYR A 296 99.25 -0.93 20.70
N ALA A 297 99.33 -1.12 22.02
CA ALA A 297 98.25 -1.73 22.80
C ALA A 297 96.96 -0.90 22.82
N ARG A 298 97.04 0.43 22.68
CA ARG A 298 95.86 1.30 22.50
C ARG A 298 95.25 1.12 21.10
N GLU A 299 96.08 1.02 20.07
CA GLU A 299 95.61 0.90 18.69
C GLU A 299 95.04 -0.51 18.40
N VAL A 300 95.59 -1.56 19.00
CA VAL A 300 94.99 -2.90 18.99
C VAL A 300 93.62 -2.92 19.66
N ARG A 301 93.44 -2.22 20.80
CA ARG A 301 92.10 -2.09 21.44
C ARG A 301 91.11 -1.34 20.53
N ARG A 302 91.49 -0.21 19.95
CA ARG A 302 90.65 0.50 18.96
C ARG A 302 90.27 -0.38 17.78
N LYS A 303 91.20 -1.19 17.26
CA LYS A 303 90.89 -2.11 16.17
C LYS A 303 89.78 -3.08 16.59
N ILE A 304 89.88 -3.68 17.77
CA ILE A 304 88.85 -4.59 18.31
C ILE A 304 87.51 -3.85 18.50
N GLU A 305 87.53 -2.66 19.11
CA GLU A 305 86.33 -1.82 19.31
C GLU A 305 85.62 -1.50 17.98
N ILE A 306 86.38 -1.20 16.92
CA ILE A 306 85.87 -0.92 15.56
C ILE A 306 85.39 -2.20 14.87
N GLU A 307 86.08 -3.33 15.06
CA GLU A 307 85.76 -4.63 14.45
C GLU A 307 84.47 -5.20 15.06
N GLU A 308 84.26 -5.06 16.37
CA GLU A 308 82.99 -5.37 17.03
C GLU A 308 81.83 -4.45 16.61
N GLU A 309 82.07 -3.15 16.42
CA GLU A 309 81.04 -2.21 15.95
C GLU A 309 80.66 -2.49 14.49
N LEU A 310 81.63 -2.85 13.66
CA LEU A 310 81.42 -3.27 12.28
C LEU A 310 80.58 -4.55 12.21
N ASP A 311 80.82 -5.53 13.08
CA ASP A 311 80.00 -6.74 13.19
C ASP A 311 78.57 -6.46 13.69
N ARG A 312 78.38 -5.52 14.62
CA ARG A 312 77.04 -5.04 15.01
C ARG A 312 76.28 -4.43 13.82
N ILE A 313 76.93 -3.52 13.09
CA ILE A 313 76.36 -2.88 11.88
C ILE A 313 76.05 -3.90 10.78
N HIS A 314 76.90 -4.91 10.57
CA HIS A 314 76.62 -6.00 9.62
C HIS A 314 75.41 -6.84 10.03
N LEU A 315 75.23 -7.13 11.32
CA LEU A 315 74.07 -7.86 11.82
C LEU A 315 72.78 -7.05 11.63
N GLU A 316 72.78 -5.77 11.99
CA GLU A 316 71.63 -4.87 11.78
C GLU A 316 71.28 -4.75 10.29
N PHE A 317 72.28 -4.52 9.42
CA PHE A 317 72.09 -4.49 7.98
C PHE A 317 71.51 -5.81 7.43
N GLY A 318 71.93 -6.96 7.97
CA GLY A 318 71.35 -8.26 7.66
C GLY A 318 69.86 -8.34 8.04
N THR A 319 69.48 -7.86 9.23
CA THR A 319 68.07 -7.82 9.64
C THR A 319 67.23 -6.86 8.80
N PHE A 320 67.76 -5.67 8.48
CA PHE A 320 67.09 -4.69 7.63
C PHE A 320 66.89 -5.22 6.21
N LYS A 321 67.90 -5.89 5.65
CA LYS A 321 67.77 -6.53 4.34
C LYS A 321 66.70 -7.62 4.35
N ASN A 322 66.66 -8.49 5.36
CA ASN A 322 65.62 -9.52 5.46
C ASN A 322 64.20 -8.90 5.55
N GLN A 323 64.04 -7.77 6.24
CA GLN A 323 62.78 -7.02 6.28
C GLN A 323 62.44 -6.42 4.91
N GLN A 324 63.42 -5.85 4.20
CA GLN A 324 63.24 -5.31 2.85
C GLN A 324 62.82 -6.41 1.86
N ASP A 325 63.47 -7.57 1.89
CA ASP A 325 63.16 -8.70 1.01
C ASP A 325 61.72 -9.20 1.24
N VAL A 326 61.26 -9.32 2.50
CA VAL A 326 59.86 -9.67 2.85
C VAL A 326 58.87 -8.60 2.37
N ILE A 327 59.15 -7.31 2.55
CA ILE A 327 58.30 -6.22 2.08
C ILE A 327 58.21 -6.22 0.54
N CYS A 328 59.29 -6.57 -0.17
CA CYS A 328 59.27 -6.72 -1.61
C CYS A 328 58.39 -7.91 -2.08
N GLU A 329 58.41 -9.05 -1.38
CA GLU A 329 57.50 -10.17 -1.67
C GLU A 329 56.02 -9.80 -1.44
N GLU A 330 55.70 -9.12 -0.34
CA GLU A 330 54.32 -8.66 -0.07
C GLU A 330 53.85 -7.63 -1.11
N LEU A 331 54.70 -6.68 -1.50
CA LEU A 331 54.40 -5.69 -2.53
C LEU A 331 54.20 -6.33 -3.92
N GLN A 332 55.01 -7.31 -4.30
CA GLN A 332 54.80 -8.04 -5.56
C GLN A 332 53.45 -8.76 -5.55
N LYS A 333 53.12 -9.46 -4.47
CA LYS A 333 51.86 -10.19 -4.31
C LYS A 333 50.64 -9.27 -4.33
N LEU A 334 50.72 -8.09 -3.69
CA LEU A 334 49.69 -7.06 -3.77
C LEU A 334 49.55 -6.48 -5.18
N ASN A 335 50.66 -6.29 -5.91
CA ASN A 335 50.62 -5.82 -7.30
C ASN A 335 49.95 -6.86 -8.22
N GLU A 336 50.29 -8.14 -8.09
CA GLU A 336 49.64 -9.23 -8.82
C GLU A 336 48.13 -9.31 -8.53
N GLN A 337 47.72 -9.10 -7.28
CA GLN A 337 46.31 -9.01 -6.91
C GLN A 337 45.61 -7.78 -7.50
N ASN A 338 46.25 -6.60 -7.50
CA ASN A 338 45.70 -5.41 -8.14
C ASN A 338 45.50 -5.60 -9.65
N SER A 339 46.50 -6.12 -10.38
CA SER A 339 46.35 -6.36 -11.82
C SER A 339 45.27 -7.40 -12.15
N ALA A 340 45.03 -8.38 -11.28
CA ALA A 340 43.90 -9.30 -11.42
C ALA A 340 42.54 -8.62 -11.19
N LEU A 341 42.45 -7.66 -10.26
CA LEU A 341 41.24 -6.86 -10.02
C LEU A 341 41.00 -5.84 -11.16
N GLU A 342 42.04 -5.19 -11.67
CA GLU A 342 41.96 -4.28 -12.81
C GLU A 342 41.37 -4.98 -14.05
N LEU A 343 41.80 -6.22 -14.32
CA LEU A 343 41.26 -7.02 -15.42
C LEU A 343 39.76 -7.34 -15.22
N GLN A 344 39.35 -7.70 -13.99
CA GLN A 344 37.92 -7.93 -13.68
C GLN A 344 37.09 -6.66 -13.82
N VAL A 345 37.63 -5.49 -13.48
CA VAL A 345 36.94 -4.21 -13.67
C VAL A 345 36.67 -3.97 -15.16
N VAL A 346 37.63 -4.24 -16.06
CA VAL A 346 37.44 -4.14 -17.52
C VAL A 346 36.35 -5.09 -18.02
N ASP A 347 36.36 -6.35 -17.59
CA ASP A 347 35.31 -7.33 -17.94
C ASP A 347 33.91 -6.85 -17.49
N THR A 348 33.80 -6.26 -16.29
CA THR A 348 32.52 -5.72 -15.80
C THR A 348 32.05 -4.47 -16.55
N ASP A 349 32.97 -3.61 -16.98
CA ASP A 349 32.66 -2.39 -17.74
C ASP A 349 32.07 -2.71 -19.12
N ASP A 350 32.59 -3.73 -19.82
CA ASP A 350 32.02 -4.21 -21.08
C ASP A 350 30.66 -4.93 -20.90
N ILE A 351 30.43 -5.60 -19.77
CA ILE A 351 29.10 -6.12 -19.40
C ILE A 351 28.12 -4.96 -19.16
N VAL A 352 28.54 -3.88 -18.50
CA VAL A 352 27.70 -2.68 -18.27
C VAL A 352 27.32 -2.02 -19.60
N LYS A 353 28.28 -1.74 -20.49
CA LYS A 353 28.00 -1.16 -21.83
C LYS A 353 26.99 -2.00 -22.64
N ASN A 354 27.10 -3.33 -22.57
CA ASN A 354 26.18 -4.26 -23.21
C ASN A 354 24.74 -4.15 -22.64
N ILE A 355 24.61 -3.95 -21.32
CA ILE A 355 23.32 -3.71 -20.65
C ILE A 355 22.76 -2.32 -21.00
N GLU A 356 23.58 -1.27 -21.01
CA GLU A 356 23.18 0.10 -21.39
C GLU A 356 22.69 0.18 -22.85
N GLY A 357 23.37 -0.51 -23.77
CA GLY A 357 22.92 -0.65 -25.16
C GLY A 357 21.55 -1.33 -25.27
N LYS A 358 21.33 -2.41 -24.51
CA LYS A 358 20.02 -3.10 -24.45
C LYS A 358 18.93 -2.24 -23.84
N LEU A 359 19.22 -1.52 -22.75
CA LEU A 359 18.29 -0.57 -22.14
C LEU A 359 17.90 0.54 -23.11
N SER A 360 18.85 1.08 -23.87
CA SER A 360 18.60 2.12 -24.89
C SER A 360 17.62 1.65 -25.97
N VAL A 361 17.77 0.41 -26.47
CA VAL A 361 16.84 -0.18 -27.44
C VAL A 361 15.44 -0.37 -26.82
N ILE A 362 15.35 -0.93 -25.61
CA ILE A 362 14.07 -1.12 -24.90
C ILE A 362 13.36 0.22 -24.65
N GLN A 363 14.10 1.26 -24.27
CA GLN A 363 13.56 2.60 -24.03
C GLN A 363 13.00 3.23 -25.32
N TYR A 364 13.66 3.03 -26.46
CA TYR A 364 13.14 3.45 -27.78
C TYR A 364 11.84 2.71 -28.15
N SER A 365 11.81 1.38 -27.98
CA SER A 365 10.60 0.58 -28.23
C SER A 365 9.43 0.97 -27.32
N LEU A 366 9.69 1.24 -26.03
CA LEU A 366 8.66 1.72 -25.10
C LEU A 366 8.12 3.11 -25.50
N HIS A 367 8.98 4.03 -25.95
CA HIS A 367 8.53 5.34 -26.44
C HIS A 367 7.65 5.20 -27.69
N SER A 368 8.06 4.36 -28.66
CA SER A 368 7.27 4.08 -29.86
C SER A 368 5.89 3.48 -29.53
N LEU A 369 5.84 2.49 -28.63
CA LEU A 369 4.59 1.90 -28.15
C LEU A 369 3.70 2.91 -27.40
N HIS A 370 4.30 3.84 -26.65
CA HIS A 370 3.57 4.87 -25.92
C HIS A 370 2.86 5.88 -26.85
N GLU A 371 3.56 6.36 -27.90
CA GLU A 371 2.93 7.25 -28.90
C GLU A 371 1.85 6.51 -29.71
N ASN A 372 2.09 5.26 -30.13
CA ASN A 372 1.08 4.46 -30.82
C ASN A 372 -0.20 4.28 -29.97
N ASN A 373 -0.06 4.09 -28.66
CA ASN A 373 -1.21 4.01 -27.74
C ASN A 373 -1.98 5.35 -27.64
N LYS A 374 -1.30 6.51 -27.68
CA LYS A 374 -1.98 7.82 -27.71
C LYS A 374 -2.81 8.02 -28.98
N VAL A 375 -2.27 7.62 -30.14
CA VAL A 375 -2.99 7.70 -31.42
C VAL A 375 -4.26 6.84 -31.36
N LEU A 376 -4.14 5.57 -30.96
CA LEU A 376 -5.26 4.65 -30.83
C LEU A 376 -6.32 5.12 -29.80
N GLN A 377 -5.90 5.76 -28.71
CA GLN A 377 -6.84 6.40 -27.77
C GLN A 377 -7.59 7.57 -28.41
N GLY A 378 -6.91 8.43 -29.17
CA GLY A 378 -7.52 9.53 -29.92
C GLY A 378 -8.54 9.05 -30.96
N GLU A 379 -8.22 7.97 -31.68
CA GLU A 379 -9.13 7.32 -32.63
C GLU A 379 -10.34 6.71 -31.94
N ARG A 380 -10.15 5.94 -30.87
CA ARG A 380 -11.24 5.36 -30.06
C ARG A 380 -12.19 6.44 -29.56
N ASP A 381 -11.65 7.52 -28.99
CA ASP A 381 -12.46 8.59 -28.40
C ASP A 381 -13.17 9.42 -29.48
N ASN A 382 -12.60 9.48 -30.70
CA ASN A 382 -13.27 10.04 -31.88
C ASN A 382 -14.45 9.16 -32.34
N VAL A 383 -14.27 7.83 -32.40
CA VAL A 383 -15.34 6.87 -32.73
C VAL A 383 -16.47 6.93 -31.69
N VAL A 384 -16.14 6.92 -30.39
CA VAL A 384 -17.12 7.04 -29.29
C VAL A 384 -17.92 8.34 -29.41
N ARG A 385 -17.26 9.47 -29.70
CA ARG A 385 -17.95 10.75 -29.93
C ARG A 385 -18.90 10.68 -31.13
N LYS A 386 -18.48 10.02 -32.22
CA LYS A 386 -19.30 9.86 -33.42
C LYS A 386 -20.52 8.96 -33.21
N VAL A 387 -20.35 7.86 -32.45
CA VAL A 387 -21.46 6.99 -32.04
C VAL A 387 -22.46 7.76 -31.17
N ARG A 388 -21.99 8.57 -30.21
CA ARG A 388 -22.86 9.41 -29.36
C ARG A 388 -23.60 10.48 -30.18
N GLU A 389 -22.96 11.11 -31.17
CA GLU A 389 -23.66 12.03 -32.10
C GLU A 389 -24.78 11.35 -32.90
N LEU A 390 -24.53 10.12 -33.38
CA LEU A 390 -25.50 9.36 -34.17
C LEU A 390 -26.65 8.83 -33.31
N ARG A 391 -26.37 8.33 -32.10
CA ARG A 391 -27.38 7.94 -31.11
C ARG A 391 -28.28 9.11 -30.74
N ARG A 392 -27.71 10.27 -30.36
CA ARG A 392 -28.49 11.49 -30.08
C ARG A 392 -29.41 11.92 -31.24
N LYS A 393 -28.92 11.83 -32.49
CA LYS A 393 -29.74 12.12 -33.68
C LYS A 393 -30.88 11.12 -33.89
N ASN A 394 -30.68 9.85 -33.52
CA ASN A 394 -31.72 8.83 -33.55
C ASN A 394 -32.73 8.99 -32.41
N GLU A 395 -32.27 9.31 -31.20
CA GLU A 395 -33.10 9.63 -30.04
C GLU A 395 -34.01 10.84 -30.32
N GLN A 396 -33.49 11.94 -30.88
CA GLN A 396 -34.31 13.08 -31.31
C GLN A 396 -35.38 12.69 -32.36
N LYS A 397 -35.15 11.62 -33.13
CA LYS A 397 -36.08 11.11 -34.15
C LYS A 397 -37.12 10.12 -33.60
N LEU A 398 -36.86 9.47 -32.47
CA LEU A 398 -37.85 8.68 -31.73
C LEU A 398 -38.70 9.60 -30.81
N ILE A 399 -38.08 10.59 -30.17
CA ILE A 399 -38.75 11.54 -29.26
C ILE A 399 -39.77 12.43 -29.99
N SER A 400 -39.64 12.64 -31.31
CA SER A 400 -40.61 13.41 -32.10
C SER A 400 -41.98 12.74 -32.26
N ASP A 401 -42.13 11.45 -31.92
CA ASP A 401 -43.36 10.68 -32.14
C ASP A 401 -44.05 10.33 -30.81
N GLY A 402 -44.70 11.33 -30.19
CA GLY A 402 -45.58 11.16 -29.03
C GLY A 402 -44.93 11.14 -27.64
N ALA A 403 -43.99 12.05 -27.36
CA ALA A 403 -43.30 12.11 -26.07
C ALA A 403 -44.20 12.46 -24.86
N VAL A 404 -44.38 11.48 -23.97
CA VAL A 404 -44.70 11.73 -22.55
C VAL A 404 -43.49 12.43 -21.91
N ASN A 405 -43.72 13.45 -21.08
CA ASN A 405 -42.68 14.29 -20.50
C ASN A 405 -41.96 13.60 -19.31
N PHE A 406 -41.27 12.50 -19.60
CA PHE A 406 -40.68 11.58 -18.62
C PHE A 406 -39.19 11.92 -18.31
N PRO A 407 -38.74 11.85 -17.04
CA PRO A 407 -37.36 12.19 -16.70
C PRO A 407 -36.32 11.17 -17.16
N TYR A 408 -35.30 11.65 -17.84
CA TYR A 408 -34.08 10.89 -18.12
C TYR A 408 -32.93 11.33 -17.19
N PHE A 409 -32.09 10.37 -16.83
CA PHE A 409 -30.87 10.56 -16.05
C PHE A 409 -29.65 10.17 -16.88
N SER A 410 -28.53 10.86 -16.66
CA SER A 410 -27.24 10.53 -17.27
C SER A 410 -26.52 9.40 -16.52
N CYS A 411 -25.65 8.66 -17.21
CA CYS A 411 -24.80 7.64 -16.57
C CYS A 411 -23.94 8.22 -15.43
N LEU A 412 -23.53 9.49 -15.54
CA LEU A 412 -22.76 10.18 -14.50
C LEU A 412 -23.61 10.44 -13.24
N GLU A 413 -24.84 10.93 -13.38
CA GLU A 413 -25.76 11.08 -12.24
C GLU A 413 -26.02 9.75 -11.52
N LEU A 414 -26.13 8.64 -12.26
CA LEU A 414 -26.30 7.30 -11.68
C LEU A 414 -25.03 6.82 -10.97
N GLN A 415 -23.86 7.03 -11.56
CA GLN A 415 -22.56 6.69 -10.97
C GLN A 415 -22.28 7.50 -9.69
N GLU A 416 -22.59 8.80 -9.69
CA GLU A 416 -22.50 9.66 -8.50
C GLU A 416 -23.51 9.23 -7.42
N ALA A 417 -24.77 8.95 -7.79
CA ALA A 417 -25.82 8.53 -6.87
C ALA A 417 -25.55 7.17 -6.20
N THR A 418 -24.83 6.27 -6.89
CA THR A 418 -24.42 4.94 -6.38
C THR A 418 -22.98 4.89 -5.84
N ARG A 419 -22.26 6.01 -5.83
CA ARG A 419 -20.84 6.11 -5.42
C ARG A 419 -19.94 5.11 -6.16
N ASP A 420 -19.89 5.23 -7.49
CA ASP A 420 -19.16 4.29 -8.36
C ASP A 420 -19.64 2.83 -8.24
N PHE A 421 -20.96 2.65 -8.01
CA PHE A 421 -21.62 1.36 -7.78
C PHE A 421 -21.07 0.58 -6.57
N ASP A 422 -20.92 1.30 -5.44
CA ASP A 422 -20.47 0.77 -4.15
C ASP A 422 -21.28 -0.49 -3.73
N VAL A 423 -20.57 -1.59 -3.47
CA VAL A 423 -21.16 -2.87 -3.03
C VAL A 423 -21.94 -2.70 -1.71
N ALA A 424 -21.54 -1.75 -0.84
CA ALA A 424 -22.28 -1.42 0.37
C ALA A 424 -23.64 -0.72 0.13
N LEU A 425 -23.91 -0.28 -1.11
CA LEU A 425 -25.20 0.24 -1.55
C LEU A 425 -26.00 -0.77 -2.40
N LYS A 426 -25.47 -1.97 -2.65
CA LYS A 426 -26.18 -3.03 -3.38
C LYS A 426 -27.31 -3.61 -2.51
N VAL A 427 -28.51 -3.68 -3.07
CA VAL A 427 -29.74 -4.17 -2.44
C VAL A 427 -30.07 -5.58 -2.96
N GLY A 428 -29.79 -5.84 -4.24
CA GLY A 428 -30.01 -7.13 -4.88
C GLY A 428 -29.06 -7.38 -6.05
N GLU A 429 -28.84 -8.65 -6.33
CA GLU A 429 -28.03 -9.15 -7.44
C GLU A 429 -28.70 -10.39 -8.02
N ASP A 430 -28.90 -10.39 -9.34
CA ASP A 430 -29.33 -11.53 -10.12
C ASP A 430 -28.57 -11.57 -11.46
N GLU A 431 -28.69 -12.65 -12.23
CA GLU A 431 -27.97 -12.81 -13.50
C GLU A 431 -28.30 -11.66 -14.49
N PHE A 432 -29.58 -11.27 -14.53
CA PHE A 432 -30.11 -10.28 -15.45
C PHE A 432 -30.30 -8.87 -14.86
N GLU A 433 -30.06 -8.66 -13.57
CA GLU A 433 -30.31 -7.36 -12.93
C GLU A 433 -29.44 -7.09 -11.71
N ASN A 434 -29.10 -5.82 -11.50
CA ASN A 434 -28.36 -5.35 -10.33
C ASN A 434 -29.09 -4.15 -9.72
N VAL A 435 -29.45 -4.26 -8.44
CA VAL A 435 -30.29 -3.27 -7.75
C VAL A 435 -29.46 -2.54 -6.70
N TYR A 436 -29.32 -1.23 -6.84
CA TYR A 436 -28.57 -0.36 -5.92
C TYR A 436 -29.49 0.67 -5.26
N LYS A 437 -29.18 1.04 -4.02
CA LYS A 437 -29.78 2.19 -3.34
C LYS A 437 -28.97 3.45 -3.63
N GLY A 438 -29.56 4.38 -4.37
CA GLY A 438 -28.94 5.65 -4.73
C GLY A 438 -29.42 6.85 -3.89
N TRP A 439 -28.68 7.95 -3.99
CA TRP A 439 -29.14 9.27 -3.56
C TRP A 439 -29.07 10.26 -4.74
N LEU A 440 -30.23 10.66 -5.25
CA LEU A 440 -30.36 11.35 -6.53
C LEU A 440 -31.28 12.57 -6.39
N ARG A 441 -30.77 13.76 -6.78
CA ARG A 441 -31.49 15.04 -6.72
C ARG A 441 -32.22 15.30 -5.37
N ASN A 442 -31.53 14.98 -4.26
CA ASN A 442 -31.98 15.06 -2.86
C ASN A 442 -33.08 14.07 -2.42
N ALA A 443 -33.34 13.01 -3.19
CA ALA A 443 -34.18 11.89 -2.78
C ALA A 443 -33.37 10.59 -2.67
N ALA A 444 -33.79 9.69 -1.78
CA ALA A 444 -33.37 8.29 -1.82
C ALA A 444 -34.11 7.59 -2.97
N VAL A 445 -33.39 6.80 -3.76
CA VAL A 445 -33.93 6.09 -4.93
C VAL A 445 -33.45 4.64 -4.98
N ILE A 446 -34.18 3.79 -5.69
CA ILE A 446 -33.68 2.49 -6.15
C ILE A 446 -33.26 2.62 -7.61
N ILE A 447 -32.03 2.22 -7.92
CA ILE A 447 -31.42 2.24 -9.25
C ILE A 447 -31.28 0.79 -9.68
N LYS A 448 -32.12 0.36 -10.61
CA LYS A 448 -32.20 -1.02 -11.10
C LYS A 448 -31.61 -1.09 -12.52
N ILE A 449 -30.41 -1.65 -12.61
CA ILE A 449 -29.63 -1.82 -13.84
C ILE A 449 -30.01 -3.18 -14.43
N LEU A 450 -30.48 -3.21 -15.68
CA LEU A 450 -30.77 -4.47 -16.39
C LEU A 450 -29.54 -4.88 -17.23
N ASN A 451 -29.28 -6.19 -17.29
CA ASN A 451 -28.21 -6.82 -18.07
C ASN A 451 -28.81 -7.55 -19.29
N PRO A 452 -29.21 -6.84 -20.37
CA PRO A 452 -29.89 -7.44 -21.51
C PRO A 452 -28.99 -8.41 -22.29
N GLN A 453 -29.49 -9.62 -22.54
CA GLN A 453 -28.78 -10.67 -23.28
C GLN A 453 -29.22 -10.70 -24.76
N GLY A 454 -28.56 -9.92 -25.62
CA GLY A 454 -28.82 -9.95 -27.07
C GLY A 454 -28.34 -8.72 -27.83
N THR A 455 -28.43 -8.75 -29.16
CA THR A 455 -27.96 -7.67 -30.05
C THR A 455 -29.00 -6.60 -30.39
N GLU A 456 -30.29 -6.84 -30.12
CA GLU A 456 -31.40 -5.97 -30.58
C GLU A 456 -32.29 -5.43 -29.44
N VAL A 457 -31.80 -5.38 -28.20
CA VAL A 457 -32.68 -5.21 -27.00
C VAL A 457 -33.12 -3.75 -26.74
N LEU A 458 -32.52 -2.74 -27.37
CA LEU A 458 -32.84 -1.32 -27.09
C LEU A 458 -34.25 -0.88 -27.57
N PRO A 459 -34.75 -1.24 -28.77
CA PRO A 459 -36.12 -0.92 -29.18
C PRO A 459 -37.19 -1.56 -28.27
N ASP A 460 -36.97 -2.81 -27.82
CA ASP A 460 -37.85 -3.49 -26.86
C ASP A 460 -37.84 -2.77 -25.52
N PHE A 461 -36.65 -2.45 -24.97
CA PHE A 461 -36.51 -1.67 -23.75
C PHE A 461 -37.26 -0.33 -23.83
N LEU A 462 -37.16 0.39 -24.95
CA LEU A 462 -37.85 1.67 -25.14
C LEU A 462 -39.37 1.51 -25.29
N ARG A 463 -39.87 0.39 -25.85
CA ARG A 463 -41.30 0.09 -25.91
C ARG A 463 -41.86 -0.18 -24.52
N GLU A 464 -41.26 -1.09 -23.75
CA GLU A 464 -41.74 -1.43 -22.41
C GLU A 464 -41.55 -0.26 -21.43
N LEU A 465 -40.47 0.52 -21.55
CA LEU A 465 -40.31 1.78 -20.81
C LEU A 465 -41.49 2.73 -21.08
N ASN A 466 -41.94 2.87 -22.33
CA ASN A 466 -43.09 3.72 -22.67
C ASN A 466 -44.41 3.24 -22.02
N VAL A 467 -44.54 1.94 -21.69
CA VAL A 467 -45.63 1.41 -20.86
C VAL A 467 -45.40 1.79 -19.39
N LEU A 468 -44.22 1.47 -18.83
CA LEU A 468 -43.88 1.75 -17.42
C LEU A 468 -44.01 3.23 -17.03
N CYS A 469 -43.64 4.14 -17.93
CA CYS A 469 -43.77 5.60 -17.75
C CYS A 469 -45.21 6.06 -17.49
N ARG A 470 -46.21 5.27 -17.94
CA ARG A 470 -47.64 5.55 -17.81
C ARG A 470 -48.27 4.88 -16.57
N LEU A 471 -47.57 3.92 -15.96
CA LEU A 471 -48.05 3.25 -14.75
C LEU A 471 -47.92 4.21 -13.55
N ARG A 472 -49.08 4.65 -13.06
CA ARG A 472 -49.23 5.62 -11.96
C ARG A 472 -50.46 5.25 -11.13
N HIS A 473 -50.22 4.53 -10.03
CA HIS A 473 -51.23 4.07 -9.09
C HIS A 473 -50.65 4.12 -7.67
N PRO A 474 -51.44 4.45 -6.61
CA PRO A 474 -50.92 4.57 -5.25
C PRO A 474 -50.23 3.30 -4.71
N ASN A 475 -50.62 2.13 -5.20
CA ASN A 475 -50.12 0.82 -4.80
C ASN A 475 -49.22 0.16 -5.87
N ILE A 476 -48.58 0.97 -6.72
CA ILE A 476 -47.49 0.55 -7.63
C ILE A 476 -46.27 1.42 -7.34
N VAL A 477 -45.06 0.84 -7.39
CA VAL A 477 -43.82 1.58 -7.16
C VAL A 477 -43.58 2.59 -8.28
N ALA A 478 -43.48 3.88 -7.94
CA ALA A 478 -43.34 4.95 -8.92
C ALA A 478 -41.96 4.92 -9.59
N LEU A 479 -41.95 4.62 -10.90
CA LEU A 479 -40.80 4.84 -11.77
C LEU A 479 -40.57 6.36 -11.92
N LEU A 480 -39.49 6.87 -11.32
CA LEU A 480 -39.12 8.28 -11.29
C LEU A 480 -38.38 8.75 -12.56
N GLY A 481 -37.66 7.85 -13.23
CA GLY A 481 -36.94 8.13 -14.46
C GLY A 481 -36.17 6.91 -14.99
N ALA A 482 -35.42 7.07 -16.08
CA ALA A 482 -34.58 6.01 -16.65
C ALA A 482 -33.29 6.54 -17.28
N CYS A 483 -32.36 5.63 -17.57
CA CYS A 483 -31.19 5.87 -18.41
C CYS A 483 -31.08 4.75 -19.48
N PRO A 484 -31.61 4.97 -20.70
CA PRO A 484 -31.52 4.00 -21.78
C PRO A 484 -30.08 3.70 -22.24
N GLU A 485 -29.15 4.64 -22.06
CA GLU A 485 -27.72 4.42 -22.37
C GLU A 485 -27.11 3.29 -21.53
N ALA A 486 -27.66 3.03 -20.34
CA ALA A 486 -27.20 2.04 -19.36
C ALA A 486 -28.30 1.04 -18.96
N PHE A 487 -29.36 0.88 -19.77
CA PHE A 487 -30.51 -0.02 -19.51
C PHE A 487 -31.05 0.05 -18.07
N THR A 488 -31.04 1.26 -17.48
CA THR A 488 -31.30 1.46 -16.05
C THR A 488 -32.65 2.13 -15.81
N LEU A 489 -33.39 1.64 -14.82
CA LEU A 489 -34.65 2.18 -14.32
C LEU A 489 -34.45 2.76 -12.92
N VAL A 490 -35.09 3.89 -12.61
CA VAL A 490 -34.96 4.59 -11.32
C VAL A 490 -36.32 4.73 -10.65
N TYR A 491 -36.46 4.14 -9.47
CA TYR A 491 -37.69 4.04 -8.69
C TYR A 491 -37.59 4.80 -7.35
N GLU A 492 -38.74 5.08 -6.73
CA GLU A 492 -38.79 5.56 -5.35
C GLU A 492 -38.18 4.56 -4.35
N PHE A 493 -37.48 5.05 -3.32
CA PHE A 493 -36.98 4.20 -2.23
C PHE A 493 -38.05 3.98 -1.16
N LEU A 494 -38.41 2.71 -0.93
CA LEU A 494 -39.42 2.31 0.07
C LEU A 494 -38.72 1.74 1.32
N PRO A 495 -38.88 2.37 2.51
CA PRO A 495 -38.00 2.13 3.65
C PRO A 495 -38.33 0.89 4.49
N ASN A 496 -39.55 0.34 4.41
CA ASN A 496 -40.00 -0.75 5.29
C ASN A 496 -39.79 -2.16 4.71
N GLY A 497 -39.08 -2.28 3.58
CA GLY A 497 -38.73 -3.56 2.95
C GLY A 497 -39.90 -4.21 2.20
N SER A 498 -39.81 -5.52 1.99
CA SER A 498 -40.87 -6.32 1.36
C SER A 498 -41.89 -6.85 2.38
N LEU A 499 -43.03 -7.31 1.89
CA LEU A 499 -44.00 -8.08 2.66
C LEU A 499 -43.39 -9.41 3.13
N GLU A 500 -42.51 -10.02 2.34
CA GLU A 500 -41.79 -11.24 2.73
C GLU A 500 -40.90 -11.03 3.96
N ASP A 501 -40.13 -9.93 4.02
CA ASP A 501 -39.35 -9.54 5.19
C ASP A 501 -40.21 -9.45 6.46
N ARG A 502 -41.47 -8.99 6.31
CA ARG A 502 -42.41 -8.84 7.43
C ARG A 502 -43.11 -10.14 7.83
N LEU A 503 -43.31 -11.07 6.89
CA LEU A 503 -43.90 -12.40 7.16
C LEU A 503 -42.85 -13.38 7.74
N VAL A 504 -41.60 -13.30 7.29
CA VAL A 504 -40.51 -14.21 7.72
C VAL A 504 -39.79 -13.73 8.98
N SER A 505 -39.62 -12.42 9.18
CA SER A 505 -38.80 -11.88 10.28
C SER A 505 -39.50 -11.88 11.65
N LYS A 506 -39.17 -12.88 12.47
CA LYS A 506 -39.55 -12.97 13.90
C LYS A 506 -39.06 -11.80 14.79
N ARG A 507 -38.31 -10.83 14.25
CA ARG A 507 -37.85 -9.64 14.98
C ARG A 507 -38.81 -8.45 14.87
N ASN A 508 -39.75 -8.51 13.93
CA ASN A 508 -40.71 -7.45 13.67
C ASN A 508 -42.07 -7.72 14.33
N THR A 509 -42.86 -6.67 14.56
CA THR A 509 -44.27 -6.82 14.93
C THR A 509 -45.05 -7.46 13.76
N PRO A 510 -45.77 -8.58 13.98
CA PRO A 510 -46.63 -9.17 12.96
C PRO A 510 -47.73 -8.19 12.53
N PHE A 511 -48.14 -8.25 11.26
CA PHE A 511 -49.31 -7.49 10.79
C PHE A 511 -50.59 -8.09 11.37
N THR A 512 -51.43 -7.24 11.96
CA THR A 512 -52.79 -7.62 12.39
C THR A 512 -53.65 -7.99 11.19
N TRP A 513 -54.74 -8.71 11.41
CA TRP A 513 -55.65 -9.10 10.32
C TRP A 513 -56.14 -7.89 9.50
N GLN A 514 -56.45 -6.75 10.13
CA GLN A 514 -56.87 -5.54 9.40
C GLN A 514 -55.76 -5.02 8.47
N ALA A 515 -54.51 -5.05 8.92
CA ALA A 515 -53.37 -4.64 8.09
C ALA A 515 -53.16 -5.63 6.92
N ARG A 516 -53.37 -6.93 7.13
CA ARG A 516 -53.29 -7.95 6.07
C ARG A 516 -54.43 -7.82 5.05
N THR A 517 -55.66 -7.58 5.50
CA THR A 517 -56.81 -7.29 4.62
C THR A 517 -56.61 -5.97 3.86
N ARG A 518 -56.00 -4.95 4.49
CA ARG A 518 -55.62 -3.70 3.79
C ARG A 518 -54.61 -3.99 2.68
N ILE A 519 -53.52 -4.68 2.98
CA ILE A 519 -52.49 -5.06 1.99
C ILE A 519 -53.09 -5.87 0.84
N ALA A 520 -53.95 -6.85 1.13
CA ALA A 520 -54.71 -7.58 0.11
C ALA A 520 -55.57 -6.65 -0.78
N THR A 521 -56.25 -5.68 -0.17
CA THR A 521 -57.07 -4.68 -0.90
C THR A 521 -56.19 -3.79 -1.79
N GLU A 522 -55.09 -3.26 -1.24
CA GLU A 522 -54.11 -2.42 -1.93
C GLU A 522 -53.51 -3.13 -3.18
N ILE A 523 -53.10 -4.40 -3.05
CA ILE A 523 -52.61 -5.23 -4.16
C ILE A 523 -53.72 -5.47 -5.19
N CYS A 524 -54.95 -5.77 -4.75
CA CYS A 524 -56.10 -5.96 -5.64
C CYS A 524 -56.37 -4.71 -6.50
N SER A 525 -56.26 -3.51 -5.91
CA SER A 525 -56.38 -2.24 -6.64
C SER A 525 -55.29 -2.07 -7.72
N ALA A 526 -54.03 -2.42 -7.39
CA ALA A 526 -52.93 -2.38 -8.34
C ALA A 526 -53.13 -3.35 -9.53
N LEU A 527 -53.57 -4.58 -9.26
CA LEU A 527 -53.85 -5.57 -10.31
C LEU A 527 -55.02 -5.14 -11.21
N ILE A 528 -56.10 -4.61 -10.65
CA ILE A 528 -57.23 -4.07 -11.44
C ILE A 528 -56.75 -2.94 -12.36
N PHE A 529 -55.88 -2.04 -11.89
CA PHE A 529 -55.31 -0.97 -12.71
C PHE A 529 -54.41 -1.51 -13.85
N LEU A 530 -53.56 -2.50 -13.57
CA LEU A 530 -52.73 -3.15 -14.59
C LEU A 530 -53.59 -3.87 -15.63
N HIS A 531 -54.56 -4.68 -15.19
CA HIS A 531 -55.42 -5.49 -16.06
C HIS A 531 -56.43 -4.67 -16.87
N SER A 532 -56.78 -3.45 -16.43
CA SER A 532 -57.65 -2.53 -17.19
C SER A 532 -56.90 -1.51 -18.05
N SER A 533 -55.56 -1.56 -18.05
CA SER A 533 -54.70 -0.69 -18.89
C SER A 533 -54.95 -0.91 -20.39
N LYS A 534 -54.62 0.11 -21.19
CA LYS A 534 -54.89 0.16 -22.65
C LYS A 534 -53.64 0.62 -23.41
N PRO A 535 -53.40 0.16 -24.65
CA PRO A 535 -54.32 -0.61 -25.52
C PRO A 535 -54.50 -2.09 -25.15
N TYR A 536 -53.59 -2.66 -24.36
CA TYR A 536 -53.62 -4.06 -23.93
C TYR A 536 -53.53 -4.15 -22.39
N PRO A 537 -54.14 -5.18 -21.77
CA PRO A 537 -54.00 -5.43 -20.34
C PRO A 537 -52.53 -5.69 -20.00
N VAL A 538 -52.05 -5.08 -18.93
CA VAL A 538 -50.67 -5.27 -18.44
C VAL A 538 -50.69 -6.41 -17.43
N VAL A 539 -49.89 -7.46 -17.65
CA VAL A 539 -49.77 -8.61 -16.74
C VAL A 539 -48.51 -8.45 -15.89
N HIS A 540 -48.57 -8.86 -14.62
CA HIS A 540 -47.44 -8.77 -13.69
C HIS A 540 -46.42 -9.90 -13.87
N GLY A 541 -46.90 -11.15 -13.92
CA GLY A 541 -46.11 -12.35 -14.20
C GLY A 541 -45.21 -12.87 -13.06
N ASP A 542 -44.69 -12.00 -12.20
CA ASP A 542 -43.88 -12.37 -11.02
C ASP A 542 -44.50 -11.81 -9.73
N LEU A 543 -45.78 -12.11 -9.48
CA LEU A 543 -46.50 -11.62 -8.30
C LEU A 543 -46.21 -12.50 -7.08
N LYS A 544 -45.39 -12.00 -6.14
CA LYS A 544 -44.97 -12.68 -4.90
C LYS A 544 -44.73 -11.69 -3.76
N PRO A 545 -44.72 -12.11 -2.47
CA PRO A 545 -44.49 -11.22 -1.32
C PRO A 545 -43.16 -10.45 -1.32
N SER A 546 -42.13 -10.93 -2.02
CA SER A 546 -40.86 -10.22 -2.23
C SER A 546 -41.08 -8.91 -3.01
N ASN A 547 -41.96 -8.95 -4.02
CA ASN A 547 -42.23 -7.85 -4.95
C ASN A 547 -43.39 -6.95 -4.45
N ILE A 548 -43.75 -7.06 -3.17
CA ILE A 548 -44.77 -6.23 -2.52
C ILE A 548 -44.04 -5.41 -1.47
N LEU A 549 -43.61 -4.21 -1.85
CA LEU A 549 -42.81 -3.32 -1.01
C LEU A 549 -43.68 -2.42 -0.14
N LEU A 550 -43.10 -1.91 0.95
CA LEU A 550 -43.82 -1.15 1.98
C LEU A 550 -43.26 0.27 2.11
N ASP A 551 -44.13 1.27 1.93
CA ASP A 551 -43.80 2.69 2.13
C ASP A 551 -43.58 3.02 3.63
N ALA A 552 -43.22 4.26 3.93
CA ALA A 552 -42.99 4.72 5.31
C ALA A 552 -44.21 4.55 6.24
N ASN A 553 -45.42 4.49 5.70
CA ASN A 553 -46.69 4.36 6.41
C ASN A 553 -47.21 2.91 6.43
N TYR A 554 -46.47 1.95 5.87
CA TYR A 554 -46.88 0.56 5.61
C TYR A 554 -48.05 0.43 4.60
N VAL A 555 -48.22 1.39 3.70
CA VAL A 555 -48.99 1.19 2.46
C VAL A 555 -48.16 0.29 1.54
N SER A 556 -48.78 -0.76 1.02
CA SER A 556 -48.12 -1.68 0.10
C SER A 556 -48.10 -1.13 -1.34
N LYS A 557 -47.00 -1.39 -2.04
CA LYS A 557 -46.76 -1.04 -3.44
C LYS A 557 -46.14 -2.21 -4.19
N LEU A 558 -46.74 -2.56 -5.33
CA LEU A 558 -46.29 -3.61 -6.22
C LEU A 558 -45.06 -3.13 -7.02
N SER A 559 -43.93 -3.81 -6.86
CA SER A 559 -42.68 -3.56 -7.58
C SER A 559 -42.53 -4.50 -8.78
N ASP A 560 -41.54 -4.25 -9.63
CA ASP A 560 -41.08 -5.18 -10.68
C ASP A 560 -42.09 -5.53 -11.79
N THR A 561 -43.19 -4.78 -11.85
CA THR A 561 -44.18 -4.76 -12.94
C THR A 561 -43.49 -4.79 -14.32
N CYS A 562 -43.83 -5.78 -15.16
CA CYS A 562 -43.36 -5.95 -16.53
C CYS A 562 -41.84 -6.15 -16.73
N ILE A 563 -41.01 -6.22 -15.68
CA ILE A 563 -39.55 -6.33 -15.86
C ILE A 563 -39.16 -7.68 -16.49
N SER A 564 -39.99 -8.72 -16.29
CA SER A 564 -39.92 -10.00 -17.01
C SER A 564 -39.93 -9.86 -18.54
N HIS A 565 -40.67 -8.88 -19.10
CA HIS A 565 -40.72 -8.61 -20.54
C HIS A 565 -39.49 -7.83 -21.05
N LEU A 566 -38.86 -7.06 -20.16
CA LEU A 566 -37.63 -6.28 -20.44
C LEU A 566 -36.37 -7.15 -20.40
N VAL A 567 -36.38 -8.20 -19.59
CA VAL A 567 -35.24 -9.08 -19.32
C VAL A 567 -35.15 -10.27 -20.27
N GLY A 568 -36.29 -10.76 -20.79
CA GLY A 568 -36.31 -11.84 -21.77
C GLY A 568 -37.50 -11.78 -22.71
N ASN A 569 -37.34 -12.35 -23.91
CA ASN A 569 -38.15 -12.11 -25.10
C ASN A 569 -39.60 -12.66 -25.02
N TYR A 570 -40.45 -12.04 -24.19
CA TYR A 570 -41.88 -12.33 -24.14
C TYR A 570 -42.66 -11.67 -25.28
N VAL A 571 -42.58 -12.33 -26.44
CA VAL A 571 -43.64 -12.43 -27.46
C VAL A 571 -44.07 -11.10 -28.11
N THR A 572 -43.41 -10.76 -29.21
CA THR A 572 -44.15 -10.43 -30.44
C THR A 572 -44.91 -11.68 -30.88
N ALA A 573 -46.19 -11.56 -31.26
CA ALA A 573 -47.23 -12.62 -31.25
C ALA A 573 -46.94 -14.00 -31.92
N ASN A 574 -45.83 -14.18 -32.64
CA ASN A 574 -45.59 -15.33 -33.54
C ASN A 574 -44.28 -16.09 -33.25
N SER A 575 -43.86 -16.29 -32.00
CA SER A 575 -42.64 -17.07 -31.70
C SER A 575 -42.68 -17.84 -30.38
N THR A 576 -42.16 -19.07 -30.41
CA THR A 576 -42.23 -20.05 -29.32
C THR A 576 -41.47 -19.59 -28.08
N ILE A 577 -42.15 -19.60 -26.94
CA ILE A 577 -41.62 -19.13 -25.65
C ILE A 577 -40.51 -20.08 -25.18
N ASN A 578 -39.30 -19.54 -24.99
CA ASN A 578 -38.21 -20.27 -24.36
C ASN A 578 -38.35 -20.21 -22.84
N THR A 579 -38.50 -21.36 -22.19
CA THR A 579 -38.66 -21.55 -20.72
C THR A 579 -37.40 -21.21 -19.89
N ARG A 580 -36.50 -20.38 -20.42
CA ARG A 580 -35.12 -20.18 -19.95
C ARG A 580 -34.94 -19.02 -18.95
N ILE A 581 -35.97 -18.23 -18.69
CA ILE A 581 -35.87 -16.98 -17.92
C ILE A 581 -36.00 -17.24 -16.39
N TYR A 582 -36.54 -18.38 -15.97
CA TYR A 582 -36.78 -18.71 -14.56
C TYR A 582 -35.69 -19.57 -13.89
N SER A 583 -34.47 -19.63 -14.46
CA SER A 583 -33.36 -20.43 -13.94
C SER A 583 -32.53 -19.71 -12.87
N HIS A 584 -33.17 -19.22 -11.79
CA HIS A 584 -32.52 -18.41 -10.76
C HIS A 584 -32.56 -19.00 -9.35
N SER A 585 -31.73 -18.42 -8.48
CA SER A 585 -31.15 -19.01 -7.25
C SER A 585 -32.12 -19.34 -6.11
N HIS A 586 -33.41 -18.97 -6.22
CA HIS A 586 -34.47 -19.26 -5.25
C HIS A 586 -35.50 -20.28 -5.77
N LEU A 587 -34.99 -21.41 -6.31
CA LEU A 587 -35.71 -22.53 -6.96
C LEU A 587 -36.85 -23.21 -6.18
N LYS A 588 -37.26 -22.70 -5.01
CA LYS A 588 -38.30 -23.29 -4.17
C LYS A 588 -39.45 -22.33 -3.83
N ASP A 589 -39.20 -21.03 -3.89
CA ASP A 589 -40.11 -20.02 -3.35
C ASP A 589 -40.88 -19.31 -4.49
N THR A 590 -40.24 -19.01 -5.62
CA THR A 590 -40.91 -18.47 -6.83
C THR A 590 -41.98 -19.43 -7.38
N PHE A 591 -41.66 -20.73 -7.50
CA PHE A 591 -42.57 -21.74 -8.04
C PHE A 591 -43.85 -21.93 -7.21
N THR A 592 -43.92 -21.46 -5.96
CA THR A 592 -45.13 -21.60 -5.14
C THR A 592 -46.25 -20.61 -5.47
N TYR A 593 -45.92 -19.50 -6.14
CA TYR A 593 -46.91 -18.49 -6.56
C TYR A 593 -47.32 -18.63 -8.03
N MET A 594 -46.48 -19.24 -8.86
CA MET A 594 -46.73 -19.39 -10.29
C MET A 594 -48.00 -20.19 -10.60
N ASP A 595 -48.80 -19.68 -11.53
CA ASP A 595 -49.99 -20.34 -12.05
C ASP A 595 -49.63 -21.68 -12.73
N PRO A 596 -50.14 -22.83 -12.24
CA PRO A 596 -49.86 -24.13 -12.84
C PRO A 596 -50.44 -24.28 -14.26
N VAL A 597 -51.41 -23.44 -14.65
CA VAL A 597 -51.89 -23.38 -16.04
C VAL A 597 -50.84 -22.70 -16.93
N PHE A 598 -50.32 -21.53 -16.51
CA PHE A 598 -49.19 -20.87 -17.19
C PHE A 598 -47.94 -21.77 -17.28
N LEU A 599 -47.60 -22.51 -16.22
CA LEU A 599 -46.49 -23.47 -16.25
C LEU A 599 -46.71 -24.64 -17.22
N ALA A 600 -47.96 -24.95 -17.58
CA ALA A 600 -48.31 -26.02 -18.51
C ALA A 600 -48.50 -25.55 -19.96
N THR A 601 -49.00 -24.32 -20.19
CA THR A 601 -49.25 -23.76 -21.54
C THR A 601 -48.13 -22.85 -22.03
N GLY A 602 -47.39 -22.21 -21.13
CA GLY A 602 -46.49 -21.08 -21.41
C GLY A 602 -47.21 -19.73 -21.63
N GLU A 603 -48.55 -19.71 -21.67
CA GLU A 603 -49.33 -18.50 -21.97
C GLU A 603 -49.56 -17.65 -20.71
N LEU A 604 -48.85 -16.53 -20.62
CA LEU A 604 -49.00 -15.56 -19.53
C LEU A 604 -50.26 -14.70 -19.74
N THR A 605 -51.17 -14.66 -18.75
CA THR A 605 -52.45 -13.95 -18.86
C THR A 605 -52.78 -13.19 -17.57
N PRO A 606 -53.71 -12.21 -17.58
CA PRO A 606 -54.22 -11.57 -16.36
C PRO A 606 -54.74 -12.57 -15.32
N LEU A 607 -55.31 -13.70 -15.76
CA LEU A 607 -55.80 -14.76 -14.86
C LEU A 607 -54.67 -15.52 -14.14
N SER A 608 -53.44 -15.43 -14.63
CA SER A 608 -52.26 -16.00 -13.96
C SER A 608 -51.84 -15.15 -12.76
N ASP A 609 -51.93 -13.81 -12.86
CA ASP A 609 -51.77 -12.94 -11.68
C ASP A 609 -52.89 -13.18 -10.65
N VAL A 610 -54.12 -13.48 -11.09
CA VAL A 610 -55.24 -13.82 -10.19
C VAL A 610 -54.90 -15.08 -9.36
N TYR A 611 -54.31 -16.11 -9.97
CA TYR A 611 -53.84 -17.29 -9.24
C TYR A 611 -52.78 -16.94 -8.20
N SER A 612 -51.73 -16.22 -8.60
CA SER A 612 -50.64 -15.79 -7.72
C SER A 612 -51.15 -14.94 -6.55
N PHE A 613 -52.12 -14.06 -6.82
CA PHE A 613 -52.81 -13.26 -5.80
C PHE A 613 -53.62 -14.15 -4.85
N GLY A 614 -54.30 -15.18 -5.36
CA GLY A 614 -54.99 -16.19 -4.55
C GLY A 614 -54.06 -16.86 -3.53
N VAL A 615 -52.86 -17.29 -3.96
CA VAL A 615 -51.85 -17.88 -3.06
C VAL A 615 -51.42 -16.87 -2.00
N ILE A 616 -51.24 -15.59 -2.35
CA ILE A 616 -50.90 -14.51 -1.40
C ILE A 616 -52.02 -14.28 -0.39
N LEU A 617 -53.31 -14.33 -0.78
CA LEU A 617 -54.43 -14.24 0.16
C LEU A 617 -54.41 -15.37 1.20
N LEU A 618 -54.13 -16.60 0.76
CA LEU A 618 -54.01 -17.76 1.65
C LEU A 618 -52.78 -17.68 2.58
N HIS A 619 -51.66 -17.16 2.08
CA HIS A 619 -50.45 -16.93 2.88
C HIS A 619 -50.68 -15.83 3.93
N LEU A 620 -51.33 -14.72 3.57
CA LEU A 620 -51.73 -13.66 4.51
C LEU A 620 -52.67 -14.17 5.60
N LEU A 621 -53.60 -15.08 5.28
CA LEU A 621 -54.53 -15.67 6.24
C LEU A 621 -53.86 -16.64 7.23
N THR A 622 -52.95 -17.49 6.75
CA THR A 622 -52.40 -18.62 7.53
C THR A 622 -51.04 -18.35 8.17
N GLY A 623 -50.21 -17.46 7.60
CA GLY A 623 -48.84 -17.21 8.04
C GLY A 623 -47.91 -18.44 7.93
N ARG A 624 -48.29 -19.44 7.13
CA ARG A 624 -47.59 -20.73 7.02
C ARG A 624 -46.71 -20.80 5.77
N ARG A 625 -45.75 -21.75 5.79
CA ARG A 625 -44.85 -22.01 4.67
C ARG A 625 -45.63 -22.44 3.43
N MET A 626 -45.13 -22.05 2.27
CA MET A 626 -45.91 -21.85 1.05
C MET A 626 -46.29 -23.15 0.30
N LEU A 627 -45.58 -24.26 0.55
CA LEU A 627 -45.76 -25.51 -0.18
C LEU A 627 -47.06 -26.24 0.21
N GLY A 628 -48.03 -26.29 -0.71
CA GLY A 628 -49.28 -27.03 -0.53
C GLY A 628 -50.42 -26.24 0.11
N ILE A 629 -50.21 -24.95 0.39
CA ILE A 629 -51.14 -24.06 1.11
C ILE A 629 -52.58 -24.07 0.56
N VAL A 630 -52.76 -24.13 -0.77
CA VAL A 630 -54.07 -24.22 -1.43
C VAL A 630 -54.83 -25.47 -0.98
N ARG A 631 -54.15 -26.63 -0.95
CA ARG A 631 -54.75 -27.90 -0.51
C ARG A 631 -55.02 -27.90 1.00
N GLU A 632 -54.11 -27.38 1.81
CA GLU A 632 -54.31 -27.31 3.26
C GLU A 632 -55.54 -26.45 3.62
N VAL A 633 -55.73 -25.30 2.96
CA VAL A 633 -56.91 -24.44 3.18
C VAL A 633 -58.19 -25.10 2.65
N GLN A 634 -58.14 -25.77 1.49
CA GLN A 634 -59.28 -26.51 0.94
C GLN A 634 -59.73 -27.60 1.92
N GLU A 635 -58.82 -28.48 2.34
CA GLU A 635 -59.12 -29.57 3.28
C GLU A 635 -59.62 -29.05 4.65
N ALA A 636 -59.04 -27.96 5.17
CA ALA A 636 -59.48 -27.36 6.43
C ALA A 636 -60.86 -26.68 6.32
N LEU A 637 -61.20 -26.13 5.15
CA LEU A 637 -62.51 -25.54 4.90
C LEU A 637 -63.61 -26.61 4.75
N GLU A 638 -63.31 -27.70 4.03
CA GLU A 638 -64.21 -28.85 3.86
C GLU A 638 -64.47 -29.58 5.18
N LYS A 639 -63.42 -29.80 5.99
CA LYS A 639 -63.50 -30.54 7.26
C LYS A 639 -63.92 -29.66 8.45
N GLY A 640 -64.02 -28.33 8.27
CA GLY A 640 -64.42 -27.37 9.31
C GLY A 640 -63.29 -26.85 10.23
N PHE A 641 -62.07 -27.36 10.08
CA PHE A 641 -60.91 -27.01 10.90
C PHE A 641 -60.16 -25.73 10.45
N LEU A 642 -60.79 -24.86 9.65
CA LEU A 642 -60.18 -23.59 9.20
C LEU A 642 -59.58 -22.76 10.36
N HIS A 643 -60.22 -22.79 11.52
CA HIS A 643 -59.77 -22.08 12.72
C HIS A 643 -58.40 -22.56 13.26
N GLU A 644 -57.98 -23.79 12.95
CA GLU A 644 -56.68 -24.35 13.33
C GLU A 644 -55.54 -23.92 12.41
N ILE A 645 -55.84 -23.36 11.22
CA ILE A 645 -54.85 -22.99 10.21
C ILE A 645 -54.64 -21.47 10.03
N ILE A 646 -55.56 -20.65 10.54
CA ILE A 646 -55.42 -19.19 10.60
C ILE A 646 -54.19 -18.79 11.43
N ASP A 647 -53.51 -17.71 11.04
CA ASP A 647 -52.36 -17.17 11.77
C ASP A 647 -52.78 -16.52 13.11
N PRO A 648 -52.40 -17.08 14.28
CA PRO A 648 -52.71 -16.45 15.57
C PRO A 648 -51.92 -15.16 15.81
N SER A 649 -50.79 -14.94 15.10
CA SER A 649 -49.99 -13.71 15.23
C SER A 649 -50.66 -12.49 14.59
N ALA A 650 -51.66 -12.71 13.72
CA ALA A 650 -52.51 -11.65 13.19
C ALA A 650 -53.55 -11.12 14.20
N GLY A 651 -53.64 -11.74 15.39
CA GLY A 651 -54.68 -11.49 16.37
C GLY A 651 -56.02 -12.13 15.98
N ASN A 652 -57.08 -11.71 16.67
CA ASN A 652 -58.41 -12.32 16.54
C ASN A 652 -59.09 -11.94 15.21
N TRP A 653 -58.86 -12.75 14.18
CA TRP A 653 -59.63 -12.73 12.93
C TRP A 653 -61.13 -12.98 13.23
N PRO A 654 -62.05 -12.14 12.71
CA PRO A 654 -63.47 -12.49 12.65
C PRO A 654 -63.64 -13.72 11.75
N PHE A 655 -64.22 -14.81 12.27
CA PHE A 655 -64.29 -16.07 11.52
C PHE A 655 -65.04 -15.95 10.18
N SER A 656 -66.02 -15.05 10.07
CA SER A 656 -66.69 -14.73 8.81
C SER A 656 -65.72 -14.15 7.76
N HIS A 657 -64.86 -13.21 8.17
CA HIS A 657 -63.88 -12.56 7.29
C HIS A 657 -62.79 -13.54 6.88
N ALA A 658 -62.26 -14.33 7.84
CA ALA A 658 -61.29 -15.39 7.57
C ALA A 658 -61.84 -16.46 6.61
N LYS A 659 -63.09 -16.92 6.81
CA LYS A 659 -63.75 -17.89 5.93
C LYS A 659 -63.97 -17.34 4.52
N GLN A 660 -64.45 -16.09 4.40
CA GLN A 660 -64.63 -15.46 3.11
C GLN A 660 -63.28 -15.23 2.39
N LEU A 661 -62.22 -14.83 3.11
CA LEU A 661 -60.88 -14.66 2.55
C LEU A 661 -60.29 -15.99 2.06
N ALA A 662 -60.47 -17.08 2.81
CA ALA A 662 -60.12 -18.43 2.39
C ALA A 662 -60.87 -18.84 1.09
N GLN A 663 -62.19 -18.64 1.06
CA GLN A 663 -63.03 -18.97 -0.09
C GLN A 663 -62.64 -18.20 -1.35
N ILE A 664 -62.23 -16.93 -1.21
CA ILE A 664 -61.75 -16.09 -2.32
C ILE A 664 -60.36 -16.55 -2.79
N GLY A 665 -59.42 -16.79 -1.87
CA GLY A 665 -58.09 -17.31 -2.23
C GLY A 665 -58.16 -18.65 -2.97
N LEU A 666 -59.02 -19.56 -2.51
CA LEU A 666 -59.29 -20.84 -3.17
C LEU A 666 -59.91 -20.67 -4.56
N LYS A 667 -60.93 -19.81 -4.71
CA LYS A 667 -61.52 -19.44 -6.01
C LYS A 667 -60.47 -18.90 -6.99
N CYS A 668 -59.59 -18.02 -6.52
CA CYS A 668 -58.50 -17.48 -7.33
C CYS A 668 -57.51 -18.57 -7.78
N CYS A 669 -57.26 -19.58 -6.93
CA CYS A 669 -56.39 -20.71 -7.22
C CYS A 669 -57.04 -21.85 -8.04
N GLU A 670 -58.23 -21.64 -8.61
CA GLU A 670 -58.91 -22.63 -9.46
C GLU A 670 -58.08 -23.05 -10.69
N MET A 671 -58.11 -24.35 -11.02
CA MET A 671 -57.43 -24.89 -12.21
C MET A 671 -58.18 -24.58 -13.51
N ASN A 672 -59.51 -24.45 -13.43
CA ASN A 672 -60.31 -24.01 -14.57
C ASN A 672 -60.33 -22.48 -14.61
N LEU A 673 -59.72 -21.89 -15.65
CA LEU A 673 -59.67 -20.43 -15.83
C LEU A 673 -61.05 -19.75 -15.78
N LYS A 674 -62.13 -20.45 -16.13
CA LYS A 674 -63.52 -19.93 -16.07
C LYS A 674 -64.13 -19.91 -14.67
N ASN A 675 -63.52 -20.59 -13.70
CA ASN A 675 -63.94 -20.58 -12.29
C ASN A 675 -63.23 -19.49 -11.48
N ARG A 676 -62.13 -18.91 -11.99
CA ARG A 676 -61.41 -17.82 -11.34
C ARG A 676 -62.29 -16.56 -11.33
N PRO A 677 -62.38 -15.84 -10.20
CA PRO A 677 -63.28 -14.70 -10.05
C PRO A 677 -62.73 -13.46 -10.74
N ASP A 678 -63.61 -12.54 -11.14
CA ASP A 678 -63.18 -11.20 -11.55
C ASP A 678 -62.69 -10.39 -10.35
N LEU A 679 -61.53 -9.75 -10.51
CA LEU A 679 -60.92 -8.93 -9.47
C LEU A 679 -61.81 -7.73 -9.09
N ALA A 680 -62.44 -7.07 -10.06
CA ALA A 680 -63.16 -5.82 -9.82
C ALA A 680 -64.54 -6.05 -9.18
N SER A 681 -65.32 -7.02 -9.66
CA SER A 681 -66.69 -7.25 -9.22
C SER A 681 -66.82 -8.20 -8.03
N GLU A 682 -66.06 -9.30 -7.96
CA GLU A 682 -66.16 -10.28 -6.85
C GLU A 682 -65.13 -10.02 -5.74
N VAL A 683 -63.84 -9.93 -6.11
CA VAL A 683 -62.74 -9.97 -5.14
C VAL A 683 -62.60 -8.64 -4.40
N TRP A 684 -62.51 -7.53 -5.13
CA TRP A 684 -62.44 -6.17 -4.58
C TRP A 684 -63.66 -5.85 -3.73
N SER A 685 -64.88 -6.13 -4.21
CA SER A 685 -66.12 -5.94 -3.46
C SER A 685 -66.11 -6.66 -2.12
N SER A 686 -65.58 -7.90 -2.09
CA SER A 686 -65.45 -8.69 -0.87
C SER A 686 -64.41 -8.14 0.10
N LEU A 687 -63.20 -7.80 -0.40
CA LEU A 687 -62.12 -7.24 0.42
C LEU A 687 -62.51 -5.87 1.00
N ASN A 688 -63.10 -5.00 0.18
CA ASN A 688 -63.61 -3.69 0.60
C ASN A 688 -64.73 -3.82 1.65
N MET A 689 -65.60 -4.84 1.54
CA MET A 689 -66.62 -5.12 2.56
C MET A 689 -66.00 -5.50 3.92
N MET A 690 -64.89 -6.26 3.94
CA MET A 690 -64.14 -6.56 5.18
C MET A 690 -63.42 -5.35 5.78
N MET A 691 -63.15 -4.32 4.97
CA MET A 691 -62.47 -3.09 5.37
C MET A 691 -63.42 -2.03 5.95
N LYS A 692 -64.73 -2.14 5.69
CA LYS A 692 -65.72 -1.20 6.25
C LYS A 692 -65.88 -1.43 7.75
N PRO A 693 -65.72 -0.39 8.61
CA PRO A 693 -65.93 -0.55 10.03
C PRO A 693 -67.39 -0.92 10.30
N SER A 694 -67.60 -2.02 11.03
CA SER A 694 -68.95 -2.48 11.40
C SER A 694 -69.64 -1.46 12.30
N LEU A 695 -70.84 -1.03 11.91
CA LEU A 695 -71.64 -0.02 12.61
C LEU A 695 -72.01 -0.48 14.03
N MET A 696 -71.23 -0.06 15.04
CA MET A 696 -71.53 -0.27 16.46
C MET A 696 -71.25 0.99 17.30
N THR A 697 -72.33 1.71 17.59
CA THR A 697 -72.58 2.40 18.88
C THR A 697 -71.76 3.65 19.23
N VAL A 698 -72.12 4.80 18.64
CA VAL A 698 -72.71 5.95 19.37
C VAL A 698 -73.52 6.85 18.41
N PRO A 699 -74.55 7.58 18.87
CA PRO A 699 -75.46 8.29 17.99
C PRO A 699 -74.99 9.71 17.62
N SER A 700 -74.63 9.93 16.35
CA SER A 700 -74.44 11.28 15.79
C SER A 700 -75.72 11.80 15.16
N LEU A 701 -76.16 12.99 15.58
CA LEU A 701 -77.24 13.74 14.94
C LEU A 701 -76.71 14.47 13.70
N SER A 702 -76.95 13.91 12.51
CA SER A 702 -76.82 14.65 11.24
C SER A 702 -77.81 14.14 10.18
N PHE A 703 -78.83 14.97 10.00
CA PHE A 703 -79.85 15.09 8.95
C PHE A 703 -79.65 14.35 7.60
N LEU A 704 -80.77 13.94 6.99
CA LEU A 704 -80.83 13.41 5.61
C LEU A 704 -80.80 14.54 4.56
N SER A 705 -80.10 14.32 3.46
CA SER A 705 -80.41 14.92 2.16
C SER A 705 -79.86 14.06 1.02
N ASP A 706 -80.72 13.59 0.12
CA ASP A 706 -80.30 13.04 -1.17
C ASP A 706 -79.89 14.17 -2.11
N SER A 707 -78.60 14.23 -2.44
CA SER A 707 -78.03 14.97 -3.57
C SER A 707 -76.80 14.22 -4.09
N GLU A 708 -76.46 14.39 -5.38
CA GLU A 708 -75.26 13.78 -5.97
C GLU A 708 -74.00 14.51 -5.50
N ASP A 709 -73.59 14.24 -4.26
CA ASP A 709 -72.45 14.90 -3.62
C ASP A 709 -71.13 14.47 -4.27
N ILE A 710 -70.55 15.41 -5.03
CA ILE A 710 -69.21 15.33 -5.60
C ILE A 710 -68.19 15.14 -4.46
N GLN A 711 -67.72 13.91 -4.27
CA GLN A 711 -66.75 13.59 -3.22
C GLN A 711 -65.40 14.25 -3.50
N ILE A 712 -65.13 15.36 -2.81
CA ILE A 712 -63.83 16.03 -2.79
C ILE A 712 -62.78 15.03 -2.26
N PRO A 713 -61.73 14.71 -3.02
CA PRO A 713 -60.65 13.86 -2.53
C PRO A 713 -59.97 14.49 -1.30
N SER A 714 -59.87 13.75 -0.20
CA SER A 714 -59.46 14.29 1.11
C SER A 714 -58.06 14.93 1.10
N TYR A 715 -57.16 14.51 0.22
CA TYR A 715 -55.83 15.10 0.03
C TYR A 715 -55.82 16.47 -0.68
N PHE A 716 -56.96 16.95 -1.18
CA PHE A 716 -57.13 18.34 -1.65
C PHE A 716 -57.56 19.30 -0.53
N ILE A 717 -58.04 18.77 0.60
CA ILE A 717 -58.59 19.55 1.73
C ILE A 717 -57.45 19.99 2.66
N CYS A 718 -57.41 21.27 3.02
CA CYS A 718 -56.45 21.78 3.98
C CYS A 718 -56.79 21.28 5.39
N PRO A 719 -55.85 20.64 6.13
CA PRO A 719 -56.16 20.14 7.47
C PRO A 719 -56.52 21.23 8.51
N ILE A 720 -56.09 22.48 8.30
CA ILE A 720 -56.38 23.61 9.20
C ILE A 720 -57.76 24.23 8.88
N LEU A 721 -58.10 24.38 7.58
CA LEU A 721 -59.31 25.10 7.15
C LEU A 721 -60.50 24.19 6.88
N GLN A 722 -60.27 22.89 6.63
CA GLN A 722 -61.27 21.94 6.14
C GLN A 722 -61.95 22.39 4.81
N ASP A 723 -61.23 23.18 4.00
CA ASP A 723 -61.61 23.67 2.65
C ASP A 723 -60.49 23.31 1.63
N VAL A 724 -60.83 23.30 0.34
CA VAL A 724 -59.93 22.95 -0.78
C VAL A 724 -58.78 23.96 -0.90
N MET A 725 -57.54 23.46 -0.92
CA MET A 725 -56.32 24.28 -0.98
C MET A 725 -56.18 25.05 -2.30
N LYS A 726 -55.91 26.36 -2.20
CA LYS A 726 -55.78 27.28 -3.35
C LYS A 726 -54.31 27.64 -3.60
N ASP A 727 -53.51 27.77 -2.54
CA ASP A 727 -52.05 27.83 -2.56
C ASP A 727 -51.47 26.73 -1.63
N PRO A 728 -51.50 25.44 -2.03
CA PRO A 728 -50.95 24.35 -1.22
C PRO A 728 -49.43 24.50 -1.07
N ARG A 729 -48.94 24.39 0.17
CA ARG A 729 -47.52 24.47 0.56
C ARG A 729 -47.16 23.38 1.57
N ILE A 730 -45.98 22.80 1.38
CA ILE A 730 -45.41 21.75 2.24
C ILE A 730 -44.63 22.42 3.37
N ALA A 731 -44.84 21.98 4.60
CA ALA A 731 -44.07 22.38 5.77
C ALA A 731 -42.91 21.40 6.06
N ALA A 732 -42.10 21.69 7.09
CA ALA A 732 -40.92 20.89 7.44
C ALA A 732 -41.23 19.47 7.98
N ASP A 733 -42.49 19.18 8.28
CA ASP A 733 -43.01 17.87 8.66
C ASP A 733 -43.44 17.01 7.44
N GLY A 734 -43.40 17.57 6.22
CA GLY A 734 -43.87 16.93 4.99
C GLY A 734 -45.38 17.05 4.74
N PHE A 735 -46.15 17.60 5.67
CA PHE A 735 -47.59 17.83 5.46
C PHE A 735 -47.84 19.06 4.58
N THR A 736 -48.89 19.00 3.76
CA THR A 736 -49.30 20.10 2.87
C THR A 736 -50.51 20.83 3.44
N TYR A 737 -50.46 22.17 3.42
CA TYR A 737 -51.46 23.06 3.99
C TYR A 737 -51.76 24.23 3.03
N GLU A 738 -52.90 24.91 3.20
CA GLU A 738 -53.16 26.20 2.55
C GLU A 738 -52.21 27.26 3.12
N ALA A 739 -51.48 27.95 2.24
CA ALA A 739 -50.47 28.95 2.59
C ALA A 739 -50.98 30.01 3.56
N LYS A 740 -52.20 30.52 3.35
CA LYS A 740 -52.77 31.55 4.23
C LYS A 740 -52.99 31.04 5.66
N ALA A 741 -53.46 29.80 5.81
CA ALA A 741 -53.74 29.20 7.11
C ALA A 741 -52.46 28.93 7.90
N LEU A 742 -51.45 28.34 7.24
CA LEU A 742 -50.19 27.99 7.89
C LEU A 742 -49.33 29.22 8.22
N ASN A 743 -49.34 30.25 7.36
CA ASN A 743 -48.72 31.54 7.71
C ASN A 743 -49.45 32.21 8.88
N GLY A 744 -50.79 32.10 8.97
CA GLY A 744 -51.57 32.56 10.13
C GLY A 744 -51.19 31.84 11.42
N TRP A 745 -50.97 30.52 11.35
CA TRP A 745 -50.51 29.69 12.47
C TRP A 745 -49.14 30.15 13.00
N PHE A 746 -48.14 30.31 12.12
CA PHE A 746 -46.81 30.80 12.51
C PHE A 746 -46.84 32.25 13.03
N ASN A 747 -47.61 33.13 12.39
CA ASN A 747 -47.78 34.52 12.83
C ASN A 747 -48.51 34.64 14.18
N SER A 748 -49.20 33.58 14.63
CA SER A 748 -49.80 33.48 15.97
C SER A 748 -48.80 33.02 17.05
N GLY A 749 -47.53 32.81 16.69
CA GLY A 749 -46.46 32.45 17.62
C GLY A 749 -46.22 30.94 17.77
N HIS A 750 -46.88 30.09 16.98
CA HIS A 750 -46.66 28.64 17.01
C HIS A 750 -45.47 28.23 16.14
N ASP A 751 -44.58 27.39 16.68
CA ASP A 751 -43.49 26.72 15.94
C ASP A 751 -43.67 25.20 15.81
N THR A 752 -44.90 24.73 16.04
CA THR A 752 -45.32 23.31 15.93
C THR A 752 -46.12 23.04 14.65
N SER A 753 -46.08 21.78 14.21
CA SER A 753 -46.91 21.20 13.16
C SER A 753 -48.39 21.24 13.54
N PRO A 754 -49.28 21.85 12.73
CA PRO A 754 -50.73 21.81 12.99
C PRO A 754 -51.33 20.40 12.99
N MET A 755 -50.74 19.45 12.26
CA MET A 755 -51.23 18.06 12.20
C MET A 755 -50.74 17.16 13.32
N THR A 756 -49.51 17.37 13.81
CA THR A 756 -48.86 16.45 14.78
C THR A 756 -48.56 17.08 16.13
N ASN A 757 -48.70 18.40 16.25
CA ASN A 757 -48.26 19.24 17.37
C ASN A 757 -46.78 19.08 17.76
N LEU A 758 -45.96 18.48 16.90
CA LEU A 758 -44.51 18.37 17.07
C LEU A 758 -43.81 19.64 16.59
N LYS A 759 -42.73 20.04 17.26
CA LYS A 759 -41.92 21.21 16.90
C LYS A 759 -41.30 21.05 15.50
N LEU A 760 -41.50 22.03 14.62
CA LEU A 760 -40.96 22.00 13.26
C LEU A 760 -39.45 22.33 13.24
N PRO A 761 -38.63 21.64 12.42
CA PRO A 761 -37.22 21.99 12.24
C PRO A 761 -36.98 23.40 11.68
N HIS A 762 -37.91 23.91 10.85
CA HIS A 762 -37.90 25.28 10.33
C HIS A 762 -39.29 25.70 9.82
N CYS A 763 -39.58 27.00 9.76
CA CYS A 763 -40.84 27.53 9.22
C CYS A 763 -40.84 27.75 7.69
N ASN A 764 -39.78 27.34 6.97
CA ASN A 764 -39.70 27.50 5.51
C ASN A 764 -40.78 26.66 4.80
N LEU A 765 -41.50 27.28 3.85
CA LEU A 765 -42.61 26.66 3.13
C LEU A 765 -42.30 26.42 1.65
N ILE A 766 -42.41 25.16 1.20
CA ILE A 766 -42.15 24.76 -0.18
C ILE A 766 -43.48 24.74 -0.96
N PRO A 767 -43.62 25.44 -2.10
CA PRO A 767 -44.85 25.41 -2.89
C PRO A 767 -45.14 24.02 -3.49
N ASN A 768 -46.30 23.43 -3.18
CA ASN A 768 -46.70 22.14 -3.75
C ASN A 768 -47.36 22.37 -5.12
N HIS A 769 -46.52 22.58 -6.14
CA HIS A 769 -46.98 22.84 -7.51
C HIS A 769 -47.76 21.67 -8.10
N ALA A 770 -47.38 20.42 -7.79
CA ALA A 770 -48.06 19.22 -8.29
C ALA A 770 -49.49 19.12 -7.74
N LEU A 771 -49.69 19.26 -6.43
CA LEU A 771 -51.03 19.24 -5.83
C LEU A 771 -51.89 20.40 -6.33
N ARG A 772 -51.30 21.57 -6.58
CA ARG A 772 -52.02 22.73 -7.15
C ARG A 772 -52.48 22.51 -8.59
N LEU A 773 -51.74 21.74 -9.38
CA LEU A 773 -52.17 21.35 -10.73
C LEU A 773 -53.29 20.30 -10.63
N ALA A 774 -53.12 19.26 -9.82
CA ALA A 774 -54.15 18.24 -9.61
C ALA A 774 -55.49 18.81 -9.11
N ILE A 775 -55.47 19.77 -8.18
CA ILE A 775 -56.68 20.48 -7.71
C ILE A 775 -57.34 21.28 -8.86
N ARG A 776 -56.56 21.90 -9.75
CA ARG A 776 -57.08 22.67 -10.88
C ARG A 776 -57.66 21.78 -11.98
N GLU A 777 -56.96 20.70 -12.31
CA GLU A 777 -57.44 19.70 -13.28
C GLU A 777 -58.72 19.03 -12.79
N TRP A 778 -58.81 18.71 -11.49
CA TRP A 778 -60.04 18.23 -10.87
C TRP A 778 -61.16 19.28 -10.91
N LEU A 779 -60.90 20.54 -10.53
CA LEU A 779 -61.90 21.62 -10.65
C LEU A 779 -62.36 21.87 -12.10
N GLN A 780 -61.52 21.60 -13.10
CA GLN A 780 -61.86 21.67 -14.53
C GLN A 780 -62.59 20.41 -15.05
N GLN A 781 -62.65 19.34 -14.28
CA GLN A 781 -63.43 18.12 -14.58
C GLN A 781 -64.78 18.10 -13.85
N GLN A 782 -65.05 19.10 -12.99
CA GLN A 782 -66.29 19.27 -12.21
C GLN A 782 -67.07 20.54 -12.64
N ALA A 783 -66.78 21.08 -13.83
CA ALA A 783 -67.32 22.34 -14.37
C ALA A 783 -67.66 22.23 -15.86
#